data_AF-A0A559VC48-F1
#
_entry.id   AF-A0A559VC48-F1
#
_cell.length_a   1.000
_cell.length_b   1.000
_cell.length_c   1.000
_cell.angle_alpha   90.00
_cell.angle_beta   90.00
_cell.angle_gamma   90.00
#
_symmetry.space_group_name_H-M   'P 1'
#
loop_
_entity.id
_entity.type
_entity.pdbx_description
1 polymer ?
#
loop_
_entity_poly.entity_id
_entity_poly.type
_entity_poly.pdbx_seq_one_letter_code
_entity_poly.pdbx_strand_id
1 'polypeptide(L)'
;MFRGIDDVDWASMGHAYTESASDVPELLWGLASDDPERREIALDGMYGAVHHQGDVYDSTVACVPFLFELVANPSIADRGAVIGLLCSIAHASDEDEDEWDAEEAEAFAGFDEDEHEEWLRHFFVARDLVRERAGDFLGLLADPDPGVRAAVPGALARLHPDPVRVFRALRDRVPAETDPEAARSLARALGTLAGRHPGELGAAAVRMLKDLVSGTPDPQVRMTALARLARSAPGELPPDTAEIALDVMRLAREADELGPPPAAPERPRTDTLISHVRELHAEHRRSLDLDEAADLLQELHTELRDRVDLRFPLLVGQLGSPSPRQRRHAVGMAGRLLTGWRAPDDEPVLALARLLADDDLRLQKEVLSELRYLAPVAHRVSEGVAAYVESWEGRPLESGTAFRDMALGMAFEVLALQGDARIVPALTHVLEVVELPEKLSRWLEALGPEAAAPLGPVLHDRLARLDHRAPSAELDGLVEALGTLRHAGSVPLLTRILAGTEHFRTTREVLEALSAYGPEAAEAAPLVRRLWEDDTLADEHRIHVAHALWALTGEAEAVLPVVHEGLRSRSWSPWYAALRLTESLGRSGAALAPTLRGMIADGHTPARAAVGLWQVTGETEEALPVLLSEWSATPAQRPAMAGCLAGMGPAAAPALPLIRTELASPRRHNNDDSTGNMRYDVPTDVALQQDCRRVLAGFGERIEAPVR
;
A
#
# COMPACT_ATOMS: atom_id res chain seq x y z
N MET A 1 13.92 -3.03 47.47
CA MET A 1 13.20 -2.95 46.19
C MET A 1 11.76 -2.66 46.51
N PHE A 2 11.13 -1.75 45.76
CA PHE A 2 9.75 -1.29 45.90
C PHE A 2 9.41 -0.74 47.29
N ARG A 3 10.22 0.20 47.78
CA ARG A 3 9.91 0.86 49.06
C ARG A 3 8.67 1.74 48.88
N GLY A 4 7.67 1.54 49.73
CA GLY A 4 6.41 2.30 49.70
C GLY A 4 5.38 1.79 48.69
N ILE A 5 5.59 0.61 48.09
CA ILE A 5 4.57 0.00 47.20
C ILE A 5 3.25 -0.27 47.93
N ASP A 6 3.31 -0.65 49.20
CA ASP A 6 2.13 -0.87 50.05
C ASP A 6 1.51 0.45 50.56
N ASP A 7 2.21 1.57 50.43
CA ASP A 7 1.72 2.91 50.84
C ASP A 7 0.92 3.60 49.73
N VAL A 8 0.95 3.07 48.51
CA VAL A 8 0.15 3.54 47.37
C VAL A 8 -1.25 2.93 47.45
N ASP A 9 -2.28 3.77 47.35
CA ASP A 9 -3.68 3.33 47.37
C ASP A 9 -4.13 2.77 46.01
N TRP A 10 -3.58 1.60 45.64
CA TRP A 10 -3.89 0.90 44.39
C TRP A 10 -5.37 0.62 44.21
N ALA A 11 -6.11 0.45 45.31
CA ALA A 11 -7.53 0.16 45.26
C ALA A 11 -8.36 1.35 44.77
N SER A 12 -7.84 2.58 44.87
CA SER A 12 -8.49 3.81 44.43
C SER A 12 -8.26 4.17 42.96
N MET A 13 -7.38 3.45 42.28
CA MET A 13 -6.96 3.71 40.89
C MET A 13 -7.49 2.63 39.95
N GLY A 14 -7.64 2.95 38.67
CA GLY A 14 -8.16 2.03 37.65
C GLY A 14 -7.17 1.71 36.54
N HIS A 15 -7.53 0.77 35.69
CA HIS A 15 -6.88 0.51 34.41
C HIS A 15 -7.90 -0.06 33.40
N ALA A 16 -7.46 -0.52 32.23
CA ALA A 16 -8.32 -0.85 31.08
C ALA A 16 -9.52 -1.79 31.34
N TYR A 17 -9.48 -2.61 32.40
CA TYR A 17 -10.49 -3.64 32.66
C TYR A 17 -11.15 -3.55 34.05
N THR A 18 -10.67 -2.68 34.93
CA THR A 18 -11.18 -2.57 36.31
C THR A 18 -10.98 -1.18 36.87
N GLU A 19 -11.92 -0.74 37.70
CA GLU A 19 -11.85 0.51 38.48
C GLU A 19 -10.92 0.41 39.69
N SER A 20 -10.36 -0.77 39.98
CA SER A 20 -9.43 -1.03 41.07
C SER A 20 -8.20 -1.77 40.58
N ALA A 21 -7.03 -1.15 40.74
CA ALA A 21 -5.71 -1.62 40.30
C ALA A 21 -4.98 -2.42 41.40
N SER A 22 -5.72 -3.10 42.27
CA SER A 22 -5.17 -3.87 43.41
C SER A 22 -4.28 -5.05 42.98
N ASP A 23 -4.36 -5.45 41.72
CA ASP A 23 -3.56 -6.48 41.05
C ASP A 23 -2.21 -5.97 40.51
N VAL A 24 -2.06 -4.66 40.29
CA VAL A 24 -0.84 -4.05 39.74
C VAL A 24 0.42 -4.32 40.56
N PRO A 25 0.41 -4.34 41.91
CA PRO A 25 1.58 -4.75 42.70
C PRO A 25 2.08 -6.15 42.36
N GLU A 26 1.18 -7.10 42.04
CA GLU A 26 1.56 -8.45 41.62
C GLU A 26 2.30 -8.43 40.28
N LEU A 27 1.87 -7.61 39.33
CA LEU A 27 2.57 -7.40 38.06
C LEU A 27 3.98 -6.81 38.29
N LEU A 28 4.12 -5.78 39.13
CA LEU A 28 5.42 -5.18 39.45
C LEU A 28 6.38 -6.19 40.10
N TRP A 29 5.90 -7.02 41.04
CA TRP A 29 6.69 -8.10 41.62
C TRP A 29 6.97 -9.23 40.62
N GLY A 30 6.05 -9.49 39.70
CA GLY A 30 6.24 -10.43 38.59
C GLY A 30 7.38 -10.02 37.67
N LEU A 31 7.50 -8.72 37.32
CA LEU A 31 8.63 -8.18 36.57
C LEU A 31 9.97 -8.33 37.32
N ALA A 32 9.95 -8.34 38.66
CA ALA A 32 11.14 -8.54 39.50
C ALA A 32 11.51 -10.02 39.69
N SER A 33 10.72 -10.96 39.16
CA SER A 33 10.87 -12.39 39.42
C SER A 33 12.14 -12.98 38.80
N ASP A 34 12.78 -13.94 39.48
CA ASP A 34 13.85 -14.74 38.88
C ASP A 34 13.32 -15.68 37.77
N ASP A 35 12.01 -15.95 37.76
CA ASP A 35 11.32 -16.80 36.79
C ASP A 35 11.01 -16.03 35.48
N PRO A 36 11.62 -16.40 34.34
CA PRO A 36 11.40 -15.71 33.06
C PRO A 36 9.95 -15.81 32.56
N GLU A 37 9.22 -16.88 32.87
CA GLU A 37 7.80 -17.00 32.48
C GLU A 37 6.94 -16.00 33.24
N ARG A 38 7.16 -15.85 34.55
CA ARG A 38 6.48 -14.83 35.36
C ARG A 38 6.81 -13.41 34.92
N ARG A 39 8.06 -13.13 34.52
CA ARG A 39 8.42 -11.81 34.00
C ARG A 39 7.70 -11.50 32.69
N GLU A 40 7.59 -12.47 31.78
CA GLU A 40 6.88 -12.29 30.51
C GLU A 40 5.38 -12.10 30.72
N ILE A 41 4.74 -12.91 31.58
CA ILE A 41 3.32 -12.75 31.95
C ILE A 41 3.07 -11.39 32.59
N ALA A 42 3.95 -10.96 33.49
CA ALA A 42 3.83 -9.65 34.12
C ALA A 42 3.98 -8.51 33.10
N LEU A 43 4.94 -8.61 32.18
CA LEU A 43 5.13 -7.61 31.13
C LEU A 43 3.94 -7.55 30.16
N ASP A 44 3.39 -8.71 29.78
CA ASP A 44 2.19 -8.82 28.96
C ASP A 44 0.97 -8.24 29.70
N GLY A 45 0.83 -8.50 30.99
CA GLY A 45 -0.20 -7.87 31.84
C GLY A 45 -0.03 -6.35 31.93
N MET A 46 1.20 -5.84 32.01
CA MET A 46 1.45 -4.38 31.99
C MET A 46 1.00 -3.76 30.66
N TYR A 47 1.33 -4.34 29.50
CA TYR A 47 0.85 -3.84 28.20
C TYR A 47 -0.64 -4.11 27.95
N GLY A 48 -1.17 -5.22 28.45
CA GLY A 48 -2.55 -5.63 28.22
C GLY A 48 -3.55 -4.91 29.11
N ALA A 49 -3.14 -4.45 30.30
CA ALA A 49 -4.06 -3.87 31.28
C ALA A 49 -3.64 -2.46 31.71
N VAL A 50 -2.38 -2.29 32.14
CA VAL A 50 -1.88 -1.05 32.76
C VAL A 50 -1.46 -0.01 31.71
N HIS A 51 -1.16 -0.39 30.48
CA HIS A 51 -0.82 0.50 29.37
C HIS A 51 -1.43 -0.03 28.06
N HIS A 52 -2.75 -0.19 28.07
CA HIS A 52 -3.50 -0.84 26.99
C HIS A 52 -3.63 0.06 25.77
N GLN A 53 -3.17 -0.41 24.61
CA GLN A 53 -3.25 0.32 23.32
C GLN A 53 -2.70 1.76 23.35
N GLY A 54 -1.70 2.02 24.18
CA GLY A 54 -1.12 3.36 24.35
C GLY A 54 -1.76 4.20 25.46
N ASP A 55 -2.88 3.76 26.05
CA ASP A 55 -3.55 4.52 27.11
C ASP A 55 -2.72 4.62 28.39
N VAL A 56 -2.90 5.75 29.09
CA VAL A 56 -2.24 6.01 30.38
C VAL A 56 -3.32 6.29 31.43
N TYR A 57 -3.34 5.43 32.44
CA TYR A 57 -4.23 5.52 33.61
C TYR A 57 -3.47 6.10 34.82
N ASP A 58 -4.21 6.44 35.88
CA ASP A 58 -3.63 6.81 37.17
C ASP A 58 -2.75 5.71 37.77
N SER A 59 -3.14 4.43 37.62
CA SER A 59 -2.32 3.28 37.98
C SER A 59 -1.03 3.17 37.14
N THR A 60 -1.06 3.55 35.86
CA THR A 60 0.12 3.62 34.98
C THR A 60 1.11 4.66 35.51
N VAL A 61 0.62 5.85 35.84
CA VAL A 61 1.41 6.94 36.44
C VAL A 61 2.07 6.45 37.74
N ALA A 62 1.31 5.78 38.60
CA ALA A 62 1.80 5.26 39.88
C ALA A 62 2.87 4.17 39.72
N CYS A 63 2.89 3.43 38.60
CA CYS A 63 3.91 2.43 38.31
C CYS A 63 5.29 3.03 37.97
N VAL A 64 5.35 4.23 37.37
CA VAL A 64 6.58 4.80 36.81
C VAL A 64 7.76 4.79 37.79
N PRO A 65 7.64 5.26 39.06
CA PRO A 65 8.75 5.22 40.01
C PRO A 65 9.30 3.82 40.27
N PHE A 66 8.43 2.81 40.35
CA PHE A 66 8.80 1.42 40.59
C PHE A 66 9.44 0.77 39.35
N LEU A 67 8.99 1.10 38.14
CA LEU A 67 9.63 0.66 36.90
C LEU A 67 11.09 1.17 36.81
N PHE A 68 11.36 2.41 37.24
CA PHE A 68 12.73 2.89 37.35
C PHE A 68 13.54 2.20 38.46
N GLU A 69 12.93 1.79 39.57
CA GLU A 69 13.62 0.96 40.57
C GLU A 69 14.05 -0.40 40.00
N LEU A 70 13.24 -1.01 39.13
CA LEU A 70 13.59 -2.25 38.42
C LEU A 70 14.79 -2.03 37.50
N VAL A 71 14.74 -0.99 36.68
CA VAL A 71 15.81 -0.66 35.72
C VAL A 71 17.14 -0.36 36.42
N ALA A 72 17.10 0.32 37.57
CA ALA A 72 18.28 0.67 38.34
C ALA A 72 18.93 -0.53 39.07
N ASN A 73 18.23 -1.66 39.22
CA ASN A 73 18.74 -2.81 39.95
C ASN A 73 19.44 -3.82 39.03
N PRO A 74 20.79 -3.94 39.06
CA PRO A 74 21.53 -4.82 38.16
C PRO A 74 21.28 -6.32 38.38
N SER A 75 20.61 -6.72 39.47
CA SER A 75 20.24 -8.13 39.69
C SER A 75 19.00 -8.56 38.91
N ILE A 76 18.25 -7.62 38.34
CA ILE A 76 17.02 -7.91 37.59
C ILE A 76 17.36 -8.21 36.13
N ALA A 77 16.80 -9.31 35.61
CA ALA A 77 16.87 -9.69 34.21
C ALA A 77 15.80 -8.97 33.38
N ASP A 78 15.96 -8.95 32.05
CA ASP A 78 15.00 -8.35 31.09
C ASP A 78 14.72 -6.85 31.31
N ARG A 79 15.64 -6.12 31.97
CA ARG A 79 15.53 -4.68 32.21
C ARG A 79 15.36 -3.86 30.93
N GLY A 80 15.91 -4.32 29.81
CA GLY A 80 15.68 -3.69 28.50
C GLY A 80 14.22 -3.64 28.10
N ALA A 81 13.42 -4.68 28.41
CA ALA A 81 11.99 -4.69 28.12
C ALA A 81 11.19 -3.72 29.00
N VAL A 82 11.62 -3.54 30.25
CA VAL A 82 11.05 -2.54 31.17
C VAL A 82 11.37 -1.11 30.70
N ILE A 83 12.56 -0.87 30.14
CA ILE A 83 12.90 0.41 29.50
C ILE A 83 11.99 0.64 28.27
N GLY A 84 11.72 -0.40 27.48
CA GLY A 84 10.76 -0.35 26.38
C GLY A 84 9.35 0.08 26.85
N LEU A 85 8.86 -0.52 27.94
CA LEU A 85 7.57 -0.14 28.55
C LEU A 85 7.57 1.33 29.01
N LEU A 86 8.63 1.79 29.67
CA LEU A 86 8.78 3.20 30.06
C LEU A 86 8.77 4.16 28.86
N CYS A 87 9.37 3.75 27.74
CA CYS A 87 9.35 4.53 26.50
C CYS A 87 7.94 4.55 25.88
N SER A 88 7.23 3.43 25.86
CA SER A 88 5.85 3.33 25.38
C SER A 88 4.91 4.23 26.21
N ILE A 89 5.00 4.17 27.54
CA ILE A 89 4.22 5.03 28.45
C ILE A 89 4.47 6.51 28.14
N ALA A 90 5.71 6.88 27.83
CA ALA A 90 6.08 8.24 27.47
C ALA A 90 5.87 8.60 25.99
N HIS A 91 5.31 7.68 25.18
CA HIS A 91 5.12 7.80 23.72
C HIS A 91 6.42 8.21 23.01
N ALA A 92 7.47 7.45 23.30
CA ALA A 92 8.82 7.64 22.80
C ALA A 92 9.41 6.33 22.25
N SER A 93 8.56 5.46 21.71
CA SER A 93 9.02 4.24 21.04
C SER A 93 9.65 4.55 19.68
N ASP A 94 10.23 3.52 19.03
CA ASP A 94 10.73 3.65 17.67
C ASP A 94 9.60 3.71 16.62
N GLU A 95 8.38 3.27 16.97
CA GLU A 95 7.19 3.22 16.12
C GLU A 95 6.32 4.50 16.22
N ASP A 96 6.51 5.29 17.28
CA ASP A 96 5.92 6.62 17.45
C ASP A 96 6.70 7.62 16.57
N GLU A 97 6.46 7.55 15.26
CA GLU A 97 7.28 8.23 14.25
C GLU A 97 6.96 9.71 14.05
N ASP A 98 5.82 10.17 14.59
CA ASP A 98 5.37 11.55 14.56
C ASP A 98 5.23 12.08 16.00
N GLU A 99 5.81 13.26 16.28
CA GLU A 99 5.43 13.99 17.50
C GLU A 99 3.96 14.35 17.35
N TRP A 100 3.09 13.75 18.16
CA TRP A 100 1.75 14.30 18.33
C TRP A 100 1.93 15.74 18.81
N ASP A 101 1.71 16.69 17.91
CA ASP A 101 1.50 18.05 18.34
C ASP A 101 0.15 18.12 19.06
N ALA A 102 -0.03 19.15 19.89
CA ALA A 102 -1.25 19.26 20.68
C ALA A 102 -2.51 19.38 19.79
N GLU A 103 -2.37 19.81 18.52
CA GLU A 103 -3.48 19.94 17.56
C GLU A 103 -3.91 18.58 16.98
N GLU A 104 -2.97 17.65 16.72
CA GLU A 104 -3.29 16.29 16.25
C GLU A 104 -3.90 15.41 17.34
N ALA A 105 -3.49 15.60 18.60
CA ALA A 105 -4.13 14.95 19.74
C ALA A 105 -5.61 15.40 19.92
N GLU A 106 -5.92 16.67 19.64
CA GLU A 106 -7.29 17.19 19.59
C GLU A 106 -8.09 16.64 18.39
N ALA A 107 -7.43 16.39 17.24
CA ALA A 107 -8.09 15.90 16.03
C ALA A 107 -8.54 14.43 16.08
N PHE A 108 -7.96 13.61 16.96
CA PHE A 108 -8.35 12.20 17.17
C PHE A 108 -9.61 12.05 18.03
N ALA A 109 -10.14 13.13 18.60
CA ALA A 109 -11.24 13.11 19.55
C ALA A 109 -12.62 13.08 18.86
N GLY A 110 -13.12 11.86 18.60
CA GLY A 110 -14.55 11.59 18.42
C GLY A 110 -15.27 11.24 19.74
N PHE A 111 -14.70 11.58 20.90
CA PHE A 111 -15.11 11.11 22.24
C PHE A 111 -15.54 12.25 23.18
N ASP A 112 -16.13 11.87 24.32
CA ASP A 112 -16.60 12.73 25.42
C ASP A 112 -15.47 13.66 25.93
N GLU A 113 -15.75 14.96 26.09
CA GLU A 113 -14.76 15.99 26.45
C GLU A 113 -14.12 15.72 27.82
N ASP A 114 -14.89 15.18 28.78
CA ASP A 114 -14.42 14.95 30.16
C ASP A 114 -13.43 13.77 30.26
N GLU A 115 -13.68 12.67 29.53
CA GLU A 115 -12.77 11.50 29.49
C GLU A 115 -11.45 11.84 28.77
N HIS A 116 -11.51 12.73 27.78
CA HIS A 116 -10.35 13.19 27.02
C HIS A 116 -9.41 14.06 27.88
N GLU A 117 -9.94 15.00 28.66
CA GLU A 117 -9.15 15.83 29.58
C GLU A 117 -8.42 14.97 30.64
N GLU A 118 -9.09 13.96 31.18
CA GLU A 118 -8.52 13.06 32.18
C GLU A 118 -7.39 12.19 31.59
N TRP A 119 -7.60 11.64 30.39
CA TRP A 119 -6.57 10.90 29.66
C TRP A 119 -5.33 11.76 29.39
N LEU A 120 -5.52 12.98 28.85
CA LEU A 120 -4.42 13.92 28.56
C LEU A 120 -3.63 14.26 29.83
N ARG A 121 -4.33 14.45 30.95
CA ARG A 121 -3.70 14.71 32.26
C ARG A 121 -2.78 13.55 32.66
N HIS A 122 -3.27 12.32 32.63
CA HIS A 122 -2.45 11.15 33.00
C HIS A 122 -1.28 10.94 32.04
N PHE A 123 -1.51 11.07 30.74
CA PHE A 123 -0.47 11.00 29.72
C PHE A 123 0.66 12.01 29.98
N PHE A 124 0.35 13.29 30.14
CA PHE A 124 1.37 14.31 30.36
C PHE A 124 2.11 14.12 31.68
N VAL A 125 1.41 13.72 32.76
CA VAL A 125 2.07 13.42 34.05
C VAL A 125 3.02 12.24 33.92
N ALA A 126 2.60 11.12 33.33
CA ALA A 126 3.47 9.96 33.14
C ALA A 126 4.68 10.30 32.27
N ARG A 127 4.45 10.99 31.14
CA ARG A 127 5.50 11.44 30.23
C ARG A 127 6.52 12.33 30.95
N ASP A 128 6.06 13.30 31.72
CA ASP A 128 6.93 14.25 32.42
C ASP A 128 7.72 13.54 33.53
N LEU A 129 7.12 12.61 34.28
CA LEU A 129 7.83 11.77 35.27
C LEU A 129 8.95 10.94 34.61
N VAL A 130 8.70 10.36 33.44
CA VAL A 130 9.71 9.61 32.69
C VAL A 130 10.82 10.54 32.19
N ARG A 131 10.47 11.71 31.66
CA ARG A 131 11.44 12.71 31.16
C ARG A 131 12.32 13.29 32.27
N GLU A 132 11.76 13.59 33.44
CA GLU A 132 12.50 14.07 34.61
C GLU A 132 13.58 13.08 35.06
N ARG A 133 13.30 11.78 34.89
CA ARG A 133 14.20 10.69 35.24
C ARG A 133 15.02 10.13 34.08
N ALA A 134 14.88 10.67 32.87
CA ALA A 134 15.63 10.20 31.69
C ALA A 134 17.16 10.28 31.88
N GLY A 135 17.64 11.15 32.78
CA GLY A 135 19.05 11.21 33.17
C GLY A 135 19.59 9.91 33.79
N ASP A 136 18.74 9.09 34.41
CA ASP A 136 19.11 7.80 35.02
C ASP A 136 19.59 6.81 33.94
N PHE A 137 19.09 6.92 32.71
CA PHE A 137 19.47 6.05 31.60
C PHE A 137 20.91 6.29 31.11
N LEU A 138 21.51 7.45 31.36
CA LEU A 138 22.90 7.74 30.93
C LEU A 138 23.90 6.75 31.56
N GLY A 139 23.66 6.32 32.81
CA GLY A 139 24.49 5.35 33.50
C GLY A 139 24.40 3.93 32.93
N LEU A 140 23.36 3.65 32.14
CA LEU A 140 23.06 2.32 31.61
C LEU A 140 23.61 2.08 30.19
N LEU A 141 24.17 3.11 29.53
CA LEU A 141 24.81 2.96 28.21
C LEU A 141 25.96 1.95 28.21
N ALA A 142 26.59 1.72 29.37
CA ALA A 142 27.68 0.75 29.56
C ALA A 142 27.27 -0.43 30.46
N ASP A 143 25.96 -0.71 30.59
CA ASP A 143 25.46 -1.82 31.39
C ASP A 143 26.01 -3.17 30.87
N PRO A 144 26.38 -4.13 31.73
CA PRO A 144 26.84 -5.45 31.29
C PRO A 144 25.81 -6.20 30.44
N ASP A 145 24.52 -5.95 30.64
CA ASP A 145 23.44 -6.56 29.86
C ASP A 145 23.29 -5.90 28.48
N PRO A 146 23.55 -6.61 27.36
CA PRO A 146 23.37 -6.06 26.02
C PRO A 146 21.93 -5.63 25.71
N GLY A 147 20.92 -6.29 26.30
CA GLY A 147 19.52 -5.90 26.13
C GLY A 147 19.21 -4.52 26.72
N VAL A 148 19.86 -4.17 27.83
CA VAL A 148 19.79 -2.81 28.39
C VAL A 148 20.52 -1.82 27.49
N ARG A 149 21.73 -2.15 27.03
CA ARG A 149 22.49 -1.29 26.11
C ARG A 149 21.78 -1.06 24.77
N ALA A 150 20.95 -2.00 24.33
CA ALA A 150 20.09 -1.85 23.15
C ALA A 150 18.85 -0.96 23.41
N ALA A 151 18.24 -0.99 24.59
CA ALA A 151 17.04 -0.20 24.87
C ALA A 151 17.32 1.29 25.18
N VAL A 152 18.49 1.58 25.76
CA VAL A 152 18.83 2.91 26.30
C VAL A 152 19.04 4.01 25.24
N PRO A 153 19.73 3.80 24.10
CA PRO A 153 20.05 4.87 23.16
C PRO A 153 18.81 5.59 22.62
N GLY A 154 17.80 4.82 22.19
CA GLY A 154 16.53 5.37 21.69
C GLY A 154 15.77 6.16 22.75
N ALA A 155 15.72 5.64 23.98
CA ALA A 155 15.12 6.33 25.13
C ALA A 155 15.78 7.70 25.38
N LEU A 156 17.11 7.73 25.42
CA LEU A 156 17.87 8.96 25.65
C LEU A 156 17.67 9.99 24.53
N ALA A 157 17.66 9.56 23.27
CA ALA A 157 17.51 10.46 22.12
C ALA A 157 16.14 11.15 22.07
N ARG A 158 15.09 10.55 22.66
CA ARG A 158 13.72 11.08 22.63
C ARG A 158 13.27 11.75 23.93
N LEU A 159 13.73 11.26 25.08
CA LEU A 159 13.21 11.66 26.40
C LEU A 159 14.11 12.66 27.13
N HIS A 160 15.41 12.62 26.90
CA HIS A 160 16.34 13.41 27.72
C HIS A 160 16.32 14.90 27.31
N PRO A 161 16.19 15.85 28.25
CA PRO A 161 15.99 17.27 27.93
C PRO A 161 17.24 17.99 27.39
N ASP A 162 18.44 17.42 27.56
CA ASP A 162 19.69 17.95 27.02
C ASP A 162 20.24 17.03 25.92
N PRO A 163 19.94 17.31 24.64
CA PRO A 163 20.35 16.46 23.52
C PRO A 163 21.85 16.58 23.20
N VAL A 164 22.52 17.66 23.61
CA VAL A 164 23.98 17.81 23.45
C VAL A 164 24.72 16.87 24.40
N ARG A 165 24.23 16.73 25.64
CA ARG A 165 24.77 15.76 26.60
C ARG A 165 24.55 14.33 26.13
N VAL A 166 23.36 14.01 25.61
CA VAL A 166 23.05 12.68 25.05
C VAL A 166 24.01 12.36 23.91
N PHE A 167 24.13 13.26 22.93
CA PHE A 167 25.03 13.07 21.80
C PHE A 167 26.47 12.78 22.19
N ARG A 168 27.01 13.51 23.18
CA ARG A 168 28.36 13.24 23.70
C ARG A 168 28.45 11.83 24.30
N ALA A 169 27.46 11.42 25.08
CA ALA A 169 27.43 10.09 25.67
C ALA A 169 27.34 8.98 24.61
N LEU A 170 26.48 9.15 23.59
CA LEU A 170 26.37 8.20 22.48
C LEU A 170 27.68 8.13 21.67
N ARG A 171 28.25 9.28 21.32
CA ARG A 171 29.54 9.37 20.61
C ARG A 171 30.65 8.61 21.33
N ASP A 172 30.74 8.79 22.64
CA ASP A 172 31.79 8.16 23.45
C ASP A 172 31.54 6.65 23.61
N ARG A 173 30.28 6.19 23.50
CA ARG A 173 29.91 4.77 23.58
C ARG A 173 30.16 4.00 22.29
N VAL A 174 29.90 4.60 21.13
CA VAL A 174 29.97 3.95 19.80
C VAL A 174 31.25 3.13 19.57
N PRO A 175 32.47 3.63 19.81
CA PRO A 175 33.70 2.88 19.51
C PRO A 175 33.92 1.63 20.37
N ALA A 176 33.20 1.50 21.49
CA ALA A 176 33.40 0.44 22.47
C ALA A 176 32.23 -0.57 22.47
N GLU A 177 31.20 -0.39 21.64
CA GLU A 177 30.09 -1.34 21.56
C GLU A 177 30.47 -2.53 20.67
N THR A 178 30.18 -3.73 21.17
CA THR A 178 30.51 -5.00 20.50
C THR A 178 29.27 -5.84 20.24
N ASP A 179 28.16 -5.55 20.92
CA ASP A 179 26.88 -6.20 20.67
C ASP A 179 26.21 -5.58 19.42
N PRO A 180 25.82 -6.40 18.42
CA PRO A 180 25.25 -5.89 17.16
C PRO A 180 23.95 -5.09 17.35
N GLU A 181 23.02 -5.54 18.20
CA GLU A 181 21.75 -4.84 18.40
C GLU A 181 21.98 -3.50 19.13
N ALA A 182 22.82 -3.49 20.16
CA ALA A 182 23.17 -2.25 20.84
C ALA A 182 23.87 -1.25 19.91
N ALA A 183 24.75 -1.73 19.02
CA ALA A 183 25.38 -0.89 18.01
C ALA A 183 24.37 -0.32 17.00
N ARG A 184 23.40 -1.13 16.55
CA ARG A 184 22.28 -0.65 15.71
C ARG A 184 21.43 0.39 16.43
N SER A 185 21.11 0.18 17.70
CA SER A 185 20.36 1.13 18.52
C SER A 185 21.08 2.48 18.67
N LEU A 186 22.41 2.46 18.86
CA LEU A 186 23.22 3.69 18.84
C LEU A 186 23.10 4.43 17.50
N ALA A 187 23.16 3.72 16.37
CA ALA A 187 22.98 4.33 15.04
C ALA A 187 21.55 4.90 14.86
N ARG A 188 20.50 4.20 15.30
CA ARG A 188 19.11 4.71 15.28
C ARG A 188 18.99 5.99 16.10
N ALA A 189 19.52 6.00 17.33
CA ALA A 189 19.50 7.15 18.22
C ALA A 189 20.23 8.38 17.64
N LEU A 190 21.36 8.17 16.95
CA LEU A 190 22.05 9.24 16.22
C LEU A 190 21.20 9.79 15.08
N GLY A 191 20.49 8.93 14.34
CA GLY A 191 19.50 9.34 13.34
C GLY A 191 18.37 10.19 13.92
N THR A 192 17.84 9.78 15.08
CA THR A 192 16.81 10.53 15.82
C THR A 192 17.31 11.92 16.22
N LEU A 193 18.53 12.03 16.76
CA LEU A 193 19.13 13.33 17.09
C LEU A 193 19.39 14.20 15.85
N ALA A 194 19.79 13.58 14.74
CA ALA A 194 20.00 14.28 13.47
C ALA A 194 18.71 14.92 12.95
N GLY A 195 17.59 14.18 12.98
CA GLY A 195 16.28 14.67 12.53
C GLY A 195 15.67 15.72 13.47
N ARG A 196 15.68 15.48 14.79
CA ARG A 196 15.03 16.36 15.78
C ARG A 196 15.79 17.67 16.05
N HIS A 197 17.09 17.73 15.73
CA HIS A 197 17.94 18.88 16.05
C HIS A 197 18.80 19.33 14.86
N PRO A 198 18.21 19.91 13.79
CA PRO A 198 18.86 20.17 12.49
C PRO A 198 19.99 21.23 12.48
N GLY A 199 20.42 21.73 13.63
CA GLY A 199 21.54 22.67 13.77
C GLY A 199 22.92 21.99 13.83
N GLU A 200 23.85 22.61 14.57
CA GLU A 200 25.23 22.08 14.74
C GLU A 200 25.26 20.64 15.28
N LEU A 201 24.32 20.32 16.17
CA LEU A 201 24.16 19.00 16.76
C LEU A 201 23.79 17.96 15.70
N GLY A 202 22.73 18.22 14.92
CA GLY A 202 22.30 17.30 13.87
C GLY A 202 23.38 17.10 12.82
N ALA A 203 24.07 18.15 12.41
CA ALA A 203 25.22 18.03 11.51
C ALA A 203 26.36 17.18 12.11
N ALA A 204 26.56 17.20 13.43
CA ALA A 204 27.53 16.33 14.11
C ALA A 204 27.08 14.86 14.17
N ALA A 205 25.78 14.60 14.39
CA ALA A 205 25.20 13.27 14.32
C ALA A 205 25.27 12.68 12.91
N VAL A 206 24.96 13.47 11.88
CA VAL A 206 25.12 13.09 10.46
C VAL A 206 26.56 12.70 10.16
N ARG A 207 27.56 13.47 10.64
CA ARG A 207 28.98 13.09 10.46
C ARG A 207 29.30 11.73 11.08
N MET A 208 28.83 11.47 12.30
CA MET A 208 29.03 10.16 12.92
C MET A 208 28.34 9.02 12.18
N LEU A 209 27.13 9.24 11.66
CA LEU A 209 26.47 8.24 10.81
C LEU A 209 27.28 7.94 9.54
N LYS A 210 27.86 8.96 8.90
CA LYS A 210 28.75 8.78 7.74
C LYS A 210 30.02 8.01 8.11
N ASP A 211 30.58 8.27 9.28
CA ASP A 211 31.73 7.52 9.82
C ASP A 211 31.36 6.06 10.08
N LEU A 212 30.16 5.78 10.59
CA LEU A 212 29.65 4.41 10.77
C LEU A 212 29.47 3.68 9.44
N VAL A 213 28.87 4.33 8.43
CA VAL A 213 28.70 3.74 7.08
C VAL A 213 30.04 3.29 6.48
N SER A 214 31.11 4.06 6.73
CA SER A 214 32.44 3.83 6.12
C SER A 214 33.39 3.00 6.99
N GLY A 215 33.22 3.03 8.31
CA GLY A 215 34.25 2.61 9.27
C GLY A 215 33.97 1.33 10.05
N THR A 216 32.71 0.88 10.16
CA THR A 216 32.39 -0.36 10.88
C THR A 216 32.46 -1.58 9.94
N PRO A 217 33.01 -2.72 10.38
CA PRO A 217 32.95 -3.96 9.61
C PRO A 217 31.58 -4.64 9.69
N ASP A 218 30.70 -4.22 10.61
CA ASP A 218 29.38 -4.82 10.80
C ASP A 218 28.40 -4.41 9.67
N PRO A 219 27.95 -5.35 8.82
CA PRO A 219 27.07 -5.04 7.70
C PRO A 219 25.74 -4.43 8.14
N GLN A 220 25.17 -4.89 9.26
CA GLN A 220 23.86 -4.43 9.70
C GLN A 220 23.92 -3.01 10.26
N VAL A 221 24.95 -2.69 11.04
CA VAL A 221 25.17 -1.32 11.55
C VAL A 221 25.40 -0.34 10.39
N ARG A 222 26.15 -0.74 9.35
CA ARG A 222 26.31 0.06 8.12
C ARG A 222 24.95 0.34 7.47
N MET A 223 24.11 -0.68 7.29
CA MET A 223 22.78 -0.51 6.68
C MET A 223 21.88 0.38 7.51
N THR A 224 21.83 0.17 8.83
CA THR A 224 21.05 1.02 9.74
C THR A 224 21.51 2.47 9.67
N ALA A 225 22.83 2.74 9.69
CA ALA A 225 23.35 4.10 9.57
C ALA A 225 22.96 4.74 8.22
N LEU A 226 22.96 3.96 7.13
CA LEU A 226 22.57 4.43 5.80
C LEU A 226 21.07 4.76 5.72
N ALA A 227 20.20 3.91 6.25
CA ALA A 227 18.76 4.17 6.34
C ALA A 227 18.46 5.43 7.18
N ARG A 228 19.18 5.60 8.30
CA ARG A 228 19.03 6.77 9.16
C ARG A 228 19.56 8.05 8.52
N LEU A 229 20.59 7.99 7.69
CA LEU A 229 21.01 9.11 6.84
C LEU A 229 19.95 9.45 5.79
N ALA A 230 19.37 8.45 5.13
CA ALA A 230 18.31 8.66 4.14
C ALA A 230 17.12 9.40 4.73
N ARG A 231 16.71 9.05 5.96
CA ARG A 231 15.65 9.73 6.70
C ARG A 231 16.02 11.14 7.15
N SER A 232 17.13 11.29 7.87
CA SER A 232 17.45 12.51 8.62
C SER A 232 18.20 13.57 7.81
N ALA A 233 18.96 13.16 6.79
CA ALA A 233 19.76 14.05 5.96
C ALA A 233 19.93 13.45 4.54
N PRO A 234 18.86 13.33 3.74
CA PRO A 234 18.89 12.67 2.43
C PRO A 234 19.88 13.32 1.44
N GLY A 235 20.17 14.62 1.59
CA GLY A 235 21.17 15.34 0.81
C GLY A 235 22.63 15.00 1.15
N GLU A 236 22.87 14.32 2.28
CA GLU A 236 24.18 13.90 2.76
C GLU A 236 24.49 12.41 2.49
N LEU A 237 23.55 11.70 1.84
CA LEU A 237 23.75 10.33 1.41
C LEU A 237 24.98 10.22 0.46
N PRO A 238 25.85 9.22 0.65
CA PRO A 238 26.95 8.97 -0.28
C PRO A 238 26.44 8.74 -1.71
N PRO A 239 27.14 9.22 -2.75
CA PRO A 239 26.73 9.00 -4.14
C PRO A 239 26.71 7.51 -4.52
N ASP A 240 27.52 6.70 -3.86
CA ASP A 240 27.65 5.23 -3.97
C ASP A 240 26.73 4.47 -2.98
N THR A 241 25.69 5.12 -2.45
CA THR A 241 24.71 4.51 -1.51
C THR A 241 24.22 3.13 -1.95
N ALA A 242 23.85 2.98 -3.22
CA ALA A 242 23.38 1.70 -3.76
C ALA A 242 24.49 0.62 -3.72
N GLU A 243 25.73 0.98 -4.07
CA GLU A 243 26.88 0.06 -4.06
C GLU A 243 27.21 -0.36 -2.63
N ILE A 244 27.18 0.57 -1.68
CA ILE A 244 27.41 0.29 -0.25
C ILE A 244 26.35 -0.69 0.28
N ALA A 245 25.07 -0.46 -0.02
CA ALA A 245 23.99 -1.34 0.40
C ALA A 245 24.12 -2.75 -0.19
N LEU A 246 24.52 -2.87 -1.47
CA LEU A 246 24.77 -4.16 -2.12
C LEU A 246 26.01 -4.87 -1.56
N ASP A 247 27.07 -4.13 -1.22
CA ASP A 247 28.25 -4.69 -0.54
C ASP A 247 27.89 -5.26 0.84
N VAL A 248 27.05 -4.54 1.60
CA VAL A 248 26.51 -5.02 2.87
C VAL A 248 25.72 -6.32 2.70
N MET A 249 24.88 -6.43 1.67
CA MET A 249 24.17 -7.68 1.36
C MET A 249 25.10 -8.84 1.02
N ARG A 250 26.16 -8.56 0.27
CA ARG A 250 27.19 -9.53 -0.08
C ARG A 250 27.89 -10.04 1.19
N LEU A 251 28.25 -9.15 2.10
CA LEU A 251 28.86 -9.48 3.39
C LEU A 251 27.91 -10.30 4.29
N ALA A 252 26.64 -9.91 4.37
CA ALA A 252 25.64 -10.66 5.14
C ALA A 252 25.46 -12.09 4.61
N ARG A 253 25.41 -12.26 3.29
CA ARG A 253 25.39 -13.60 2.65
C ARG A 253 26.62 -14.42 3.00
N GLU A 254 27.81 -13.83 2.91
CA GLU A 254 29.06 -14.52 3.25
C GLU A 254 29.13 -14.94 4.72
N ALA A 255 28.53 -14.15 5.61
CA ALA A 255 28.39 -14.51 7.02
C ALA A 255 27.44 -15.69 7.23
N ASP A 256 26.29 -15.72 6.55
CA ASP A 256 25.33 -16.81 6.63
C ASP A 256 25.89 -18.16 6.12
N GLU A 257 26.75 -18.12 5.09
CA GLU A 257 27.45 -19.30 4.57
C GLU A 257 28.40 -19.94 5.60
N LEU A 258 28.84 -19.19 6.62
CA LEU A 258 29.69 -19.68 7.71
C LEU A 258 28.90 -20.41 8.82
N GLY A 259 27.56 -20.45 8.72
CA GLY A 259 26.65 -21.13 9.64
C GLY A 259 25.96 -20.16 10.61
N PRO A 260 24.78 -20.54 11.15
CA PRO A 260 24.00 -19.65 12.00
C PRO A 260 24.78 -19.31 13.29
N PRO A 261 24.62 -18.10 13.83
CA PRO A 261 25.14 -17.79 15.16
C PRO A 261 24.56 -18.77 16.19
N PRO A 262 25.26 -19.01 17.32
CA PRO A 262 24.71 -19.83 18.39
C PRO A 262 23.33 -19.30 18.79
N ALA A 263 22.37 -20.20 18.91
CA ALA A 263 21.00 -19.85 19.28
C ALA A 263 21.02 -18.96 20.54
N ALA A 264 20.33 -17.82 20.46
CA ALA A 264 20.00 -17.05 21.66
C ALA A 264 19.32 -17.99 22.67
N PRO A 265 19.51 -17.78 23.99
CA PRO A 265 18.83 -18.60 24.99
C PRO A 265 17.33 -18.62 24.70
N GLU A 266 16.75 -19.82 24.55
CA GLU A 266 15.32 -19.98 24.27
C GLU A 266 14.52 -19.26 25.36
N ARG A 267 13.75 -18.24 24.97
CA ARG A 267 12.75 -17.64 25.85
C ARG A 267 11.64 -18.67 26.08
N PRO A 268 11.07 -18.75 27.30
CA PRO A 268 9.97 -19.66 27.58
C PRO A 268 8.78 -19.38 26.67
N ARG A 269 8.10 -20.43 26.23
CA ARG A 269 6.83 -20.29 25.52
C ARG A 269 5.72 -20.12 26.55
N THR A 270 5.09 -18.96 26.57
CA THR A 270 3.98 -18.64 27.46
C THR A 270 2.70 -18.39 26.65
N ASP A 271 1.53 -18.44 27.30
CA ASP A 271 0.22 -18.14 26.68
C ASP A 271 -0.07 -16.62 26.68
N THR A 272 0.95 -15.82 26.38
CA THR A 272 0.90 -14.35 26.36
C THR A 272 0.87 -13.82 24.92
N LEU A 273 0.34 -12.61 24.71
CA LEU A 273 0.37 -11.97 23.39
C LEU A 273 1.82 -11.67 22.97
N ILE A 274 2.68 -11.28 23.90
CA ILE A 274 4.13 -11.10 23.65
C ILE A 274 4.77 -12.36 23.08
N SER A 275 4.52 -13.53 23.70
CA SER A 275 5.02 -14.81 23.20
C SER A 275 4.43 -15.15 21.83
N HIS A 276 3.12 -14.95 21.66
CA HIS A 276 2.41 -15.24 20.41
C HIS A 276 2.92 -14.40 19.24
N VAL A 277 3.08 -13.08 19.41
CA VAL A 277 3.62 -12.17 18.39
C VAL A 277 5.07 -12.51 18.05
N ARG A 278 5.90 -12.83 19.06
CA ARG A 278 7.28 -13.29 18.85
C ARG A 278 7.31 -14.58 18.01
N GLU A 279 6.47 -15.55 18.33
CA GLU A 279 6.36 -16.80 17.58
C GLU A 279 5.87 -16.55 16.17
N LEU A 280 4.84 -15.72 15.99
CA LEU A 280 4.30 -15.33 14.69
C LEU A 280 5.36 -14.64 13.83
N HIS A 281 6.13 -13.71 14.38
CA HIS A 281 7.24 -13.06 13.67
C HIS A 281 8.34 -14.07 13.30
N ALA A 282 8.69 -14.99 14.20
CA ALA A 282 9.68 -16.02 13.92
C ALA A 282 9.19 -17.01 12.86
N GLU A 283 7.91 -17.39 12.88
CA GLU A 283 7.25 -18.22 11.88
C GLU A 283 7.14 -17.50 10.54
N HIS A 284 6.75 -16.23 10.55
CA HIS A 284 6.68 -15.38 9.37
C HIS A 284 8.04 -15.27 8.69
N ARG A 285 9.11 -14.92 9.44
CA ARG A 285 10.48 -14.88 8.94
C ARG A 285 10.93 -16.23 8.38
N ARG A 286 10.66 -17.33 9.08
CA ARG A 286 10.97 -18.70 8.59
C ARG A 286 10.19 -19.05 7.32
N SER A 287 8.92 -18.68 7.23
CA SER A 287 8.04 -18.99 6.10
C SER A 287 8.43 -18.22 4.83
N LEU A 288 8.93 -16.99 5.00
CA LEU A 288 9.39 -16.12 3.93
C LEU A 288 10.90 -16.22 3.69
N ASP A 289 11.64 -16.98 4.51
CA ASP A 289 13.10 -17.07 4.45
C ASP A 289 13.74 -15.66 4.58
N LEU A 290 13.16 -14.79 5.42
CA LEU A 290 13.66 -13.43 5.69
C LEU A 290 14.82 -13.48 6.69
N ASP A 291 15.88 -12.74 6.38
CA ASP A 291 16.98 -12.43 7.30
C ASP A 291 16.93 -10.97 7.75
N GLU A 292 17.72 -10.61 8.76
CA GLU A 292 17.81 -9.23 9.27
C GLU A 292 18.27 -8.23 8.20
N ALA A 293 19.02 -8.68 7.18
CA ALA A 293 19.45 -7.83 6.09
C ALA A 293 18.29 -7.44 5.16
N ALA A 294 17.34 -8.35 4.92
CA ALA A 294 16.13 -8.08 4.13
C ALA A 294 15.22 -7.04 4.82
N ASP A 295 15.04 -7.14 6.14
CA ASP A 295 14.27 -6.17 6.93
C ASP A 295 14.91 -4.77 6.84
N LEU A 296 16.24 -4.68 7.01
CA LEU A 296 16.98 -3.41 6.92
C LEU A 296 17.00 -2.81 5.50
N LEU A 297 16.97 -3.63 4.46
CA LEU A 297 16.84 -3.14 3.07
C LEU A 297 15.46 -2.59 2.79
N GLN A 298 14.42 -3.21 3.35
CA GLN A 298 13.07 -2.67 3.26
C GLN A 298 12.99 -1.31 3.94
N GLU A 299 13.57 -1.17 5.13
CA GLU A 299 13.71 0.11 5.82
C GLU A 299 14.44 1.15 4.93
N LEU A 300 15.60 0.80 4.36
CA LEU A 300 16.33 1.71 3.48
C LEU A 300 15.50 2.12 2.26
N HIS A 301 14.80 1.18 1.61
CA HIS A 301 13.93 1.50 0.47
C HIS A 301 12.82 2.46 0.85
N THR A 302 12.20 2.30 2.02
CA THR A 302 11.20 3.24 2.55
C THR A 302 11.81 4.62 2.77
N GLU A 303 12.97 4.69 3.43
CA GLU A 303 13.61 5.97 3.78
C GLU A 303 14.26 6.69 2.60
N LEU A 304 14.52 6.01 1.48
CA LEU A 304 14.92 6.66 0.23
C LEU A 304 13.80 7.54 -0.37
N ARG A 305 12.53 7.38 0.06
CA ARG A 305 11.38 8.19 -0.35
C ARG A 305 11.27 8.37 -1.87
N ASP A 306 11.65 9.52 -2.42
CA ASP A 306 11.54 9.83 -3.86
C ASP A 306 12.87 9.78 -4.62
N ARG A 307 13.93 9.26 -3.99
CA ARG A 307 15.27 9.07 -4.57
C ARG A 307 15.31 7.86 -5.50
N VAL A 308 14.54 7.93 -6.58
CA VAL A 308 14.49 6.91 -7.64
C VAL A 308 15.86 6.69 -8.31
N ASP A 309 16.73 7.69 -8.27
CA ASP A 309 18.13 7.65 -8.71
C ASP A 309 18.99 6.67 -7.89
N LEU A 310 18.65 6.43 -6.62
CA LEU A 310 19.36 5.48 -5.75
C LEU A 310 18.59 4.16 -5.61
N ARG A 311 17.26 4.26 -5.47
CA ARG A 311 16.37 3.12 -5.23
C ARG A 311 16.43 2.08 -6.35
N PHE A 312 16.31 2.50 -7.60
CA PHE A 312 16.20 1.55 -8.71
C PHE A 312 17.53 0.86 -9.05
N PRO A 313 18.70 1.54 -9.04
CA PRO A 313 19.98 0.84 -9.13
C PRO A 313 20.21 -0.17 -8.00
N LEU A 314 19.81 0.18 -6.77
CA LEU A 314 19.85 -0.75 -5.64
C LEU A 314 18.94 -1.97 -5.88
N LEU A 315 17.69 -1.76 -6.33
CA LEU A 315 16.77 -2.84 -6.67
C LEU A 315 17.32 -3.76 -7.78
N VAL A 316 17.88 -3.19 -8.85
CA VAL A 316 18.49 -3.95 -9.95
C VAL A 316 19.65 -4.82 -9.45
N GLY A 317 20.51 -4.28 -8.59
CA GLY A 317 21.58 -5.04 -7.96
C GLY A 317 21.06 -6.18 -7.07
N GLN A 318 19.94 -5.97 -6.35
CA GLN A 318 19.29 -7.01 -5.54
C GLN A 318 18.75 -8.16 -6.39
N LEU A 319 18.04 -7.83 -7.48
CA LEU A 319 17.54 -8.81 -8.44
C LEU A 319 18.68 -9.61 -9.09
N GLY A 320 19.86 -8.99 -9.26
CA GLY A 320 21.07 -9.63 -9.76
C GLY A 320 21.87 -10.44 -8.73
N SER A 321 21.40 -10.58 -7.49
CA SER A 321 22.16 -11.28 -6.44
C SER A 321 22.42 -12.75 -6.79
N PRO A 322 23.62 -13.29 -6.51
CA PRO A 322 23.88 -14.73 -6.68
C PRO A 322 23.07 -15.59 -5.70
N SER A 323 22.60 -15.02 -4.57
CA SER A 323 21.79 -15.74 -3.58
C SER A 323 20.33 -15.86 -4.05
N PRO A 324 19.80 -17.10 -4.27
CA PRO A 324 18.40 -17.30 -4.64
C PRO A 324 17.43 -16.71 -3.60
N ARG A 325 17.78 -16.77 -2.30
CA ARG A 325 16.99 -16.18 -1.22
C ARG A 325 16.87 -14.66 -1.38
N GLN A 326 17.98 -13.97 -1.62
CA GLN A 326 17.97 -12.52 -1.82
C GLN A 326 17.21 -12.13 -3.10
N ARG A 327 17.32 -12.91 -4.19
CA ARG A 327 16.55 -12.66 -5.42
C ARG A 327 15.05 -12.76 -5.19
N ARG A 328 14.57 -13.79 -4.48
CA ARG A 328 13.13 -13.93 -4.16
C ARG A 328 12.60 -12.74 -3.37
N HIS A 329 13.33 -12.27 -2.35
CA HIS A 329 12.95 -11.05 -1.61
C HIS A 329 12.91 -9.80 -2.50
N ALA A 330 13.89 -9.67 -3.39
CA ALA A 330 13.96 -8.55 -4.33
C ALA A 330 12.77 -8.52 -5.31
N VAL A 331 12.18 -9.66 -5.67
CA VAL A 331 11.00 -9.72 -6.55
C VAL A 331 9.79 -9.04 -5.90
N GLY A 332 9.45 -9.38 -4.66
CA GLY A 332 8.35 -8.74 -3.94
C GLY A 332 8.59 -7.25 -3.71
N MET A 333 9.84 -6.86 -3.45
CA MET A 333 10.25 -5.45 -3.37
C MET A 333 10.07 -4.74 -4.72
N ALA A 334 10.47 -5.36 -5.83
CA ALA A 334 10.33 -4.81 -7.17
C ALA A 334 8.87 -4.49 -7.49
N GLY A 335 7.95 -5.40 -7.17
CA GLY A 335 6.51 -5.20 -7.30
C GLY A 335 5.98 -3.96 -6.59
N ARG A 336 6.32 -3.82 -5.29
CA ARG A 336 5.93 -2.63 -4.49
C ARG A 336 6.50 -1.34 -5.11
N LEU A 337 7.79 -1.33 -5.41
CA LEU A 337 8.46 -0.12 -5.86
C LEU A 337 8.04 0.31 -7.28
N LEU A 338 7.88 -0.63 -8.21
CA LEU A 338 7.51 -0.33 -9.60
C LEU A 338 6.02 0.01 -9.77
N THR A 339 5.17 -0.46 -8.85
CA THR A 339 3.79 0.00 -8.78
C THR A 339 3.68 1.38 -8.11
N GLY A 340 4.48 1.68 -7.07
CA GLY A 340 4.40 2.98 -6.37
C GLY A 340 5.17 4.13 -7.02
N TRP A 341 6.27 3.84 -7.72
CA TRP A 341 7.15 4.84 -8.34
C TRP A 341 7.36 4.57 -9.82
N ARG A 342 7.54 5.66 -10.56
CA ARG A 342 7.87 5.67 -11.99
C ARG A 342 9.39 5.49 -12.13
N ALA A 343 9.79 4.40 -12.76
CA ALA A 343 11.21 4.10 -12.96
C ALA A 343 11.87 5.11 -13.94
N PRO A 344 13.14 5.51 -13.68
CA PRO A 344 13.86 6.46 -14.53
C PRO A 344 14.28 5.87 -15.88
N ASP A 345 14.25 4.54 -16.01
CA ASP A 345 14.48 3.78 -17.24
C ASP A 345 13.79 2.40 -17.15
N ASP A 346 13.95 1.60 -18.19
CA ASP A 346 13.28 0.30 -18.32
C ASP A 346 14.06 -0.82 -17.60
N GLU A 347 15.28 -0.55 -17.12
CA GLU A 347 16.20 -1.56 -16.58
C GLU A 347 15.65 -2.31 -15.36
N PRO A 348 14.95 -1.68 -14.38
CA PRO A 348 14.34 -2.42 -13.27
C PRO A 348 13.33 -3.48 -13.71
N VAL A 349 12.49 -3.18 -14.71
CA VAL A 349 11.49 -4.12 -15.24
C VAL A 349 12.18 -5.21 -16.05
N LEU A 350 13.21 -4.86 -16.84
CA LEU A 350 14.02 -5.83 -17.58
C LEU A 350 14.77 -6.79 -16.62
N ALA A 351 15.36 -6.27 -15.55
CA ALA A 351 16.07 -7.06 -14.54
C ALA A 351 15.14 -8.05 -13.85
N LEU A 352 13.92 -7.64 -13.51
CA LEU A 352 12.89 -8.52 -12.96
C LEU A 352 12.54 -9.65 -13.94
N ALA A 353 12.30 -9.33 -15.22
CA ALA A 353 11.93 -10.33 -16.23
C ALA A 353 13.07 -11.29 -16.60
N ARG A 354 14.34 -10.90 -16.47
CA ARG A 354 15.49 -11.80 -16.69
C ARG A 354 15.47 -13.02 -15.75
N LEU A 355 14.83 -12.89 -14.58
CA LEU A 355 14.68 -14.00 -13.63
C LEU A 355 13.77 -15.12 -14.14
N LEU A 356 12.99 -14.90 -15.21
CA LEU A 356 12.24 -15.98 -15.88
C LEU A 356 13.15 -17.04 -16.53
N ALA A 357 14.43 -16.73 -16.74
CA ALA A 357 15.42 -17.69 -17.24
C ALA A 357 16.01 -18.61 -16.15
N ASP A 358 15.69 -18.38 -14.87
CA ASP A 358 16.05 -19.28 -13.76
C ASP A 358 15.22 -20.58 -13.87
N ASP A 359 15.75 -21.72 -13.39
CA ASP A 359 15.05 -23.01 -13.44
C ASP A 359 14.05 -23.19 -12.27
N ASP A 360 14.08 -22.30 -11.27
CA ASP A 360 13.14 -22.33 -10.14
C ASP A 360 11.74 -21.84 -10.54
N LEU A 361 10.82 -22.79 -10.76
CA LEU A 361 9.42 -22.52 -11.09
C LEU A 361 8.71 -21.63 -10.05
N ARG A 362 9.09 -21.70 -8.77
CA ARG A 362 8.49 -20.83 -7.74
C ARG A 362 8.90 -19.37 -7.98
N LEU A 363 10.19 -19.13 -8.22
CA LEU A 363 10.70 -17.80 -8.55
C LEU A 363 10.06 -17.27 -9.83
N GLN A 364 9.95 -18.09 -10.88
CA GLN A 364 9.28 -17.72 -12.13
C GLN A 364 7.84 -17.26 -11.88
N LYS A 365 7.08 -17.99 -11.06
CA LYS A 365 5.69 -17.62 -10.69
C LYS A 365 5.63 -16.33 -9.89
N GLU A 366 6.54 -16.13 -8.95
CA GLU A 366 6.65 -14.86 -8.18
C GLU A 366 6.92 -13.68 -9.13
N VAL A 367 7.84 -13.84 -10.09
CA VAL A 367 8.14 -12.82 -11.12
C VAL A 367 6.92 -12.53 -12.00
N LEU A 368 6.26 -13.55 -12.53
CA LEU A 368 5.06 -13.39 -13.36
C LEU A 368 3.91 -12.73 -12.58
N SER A 369 3.75 -13.08 -11.30
CA SER A 369 2.79 -12.44 -10.41
C SER A 369 3.02 -10.93 -10.33
N GLU A 370 4.26 -10.49 -10.11
CA GLU A 370 4.57 -9.06 -10.05
C GLU A 370 4.40 -8.36 -11.40
N LEU A 371 4.81 -8.99 -12.51
CA LEU A 371 4.63 -8.43 -13.86
C LEU A 371 3.16 -8.18 -14.22
N ARG A 372 2.21 -8.97 -13.69
CA ARG A 372 0.76 -8.76 -13.89
C ARG A 372 0.28 -7.44 -13.29
N TYR A 373 0.84 -7.01 -12.16
CA TYR A 373 0.51 -5.73 -11.53
C TYR A 373 1.14 -4.53 -12.26
N LEU A 374 2.20 -4.76 -13.05
CA LEU A 374 2.94 -3.71 -13.77
C LEU A 374 2.42 -3.39 -15.17
N ALA A 375 1.31 -4.01 -15.59
CA ALA A 375 0.68 -3.65 -16.85
C ALA A 375 0.18 -2.19 -16.85
N PRO A 376 0.30 -1.44 -17.97
CA PRO A 376 0.89 -1.81 -19.26
C PRO A 376 2.39 -1.45 -19.40
N VAL A 377 3.06 -1.08 -18.30
CA VAL A 377 4.48 -0.64 -18.34
C VAL A 377 5.41 -1.80 -18.69
N ALA A 378 5.03 -3.03 -18.33
CA ALA A 378 5.77 -4.24 -18.64
C ALA A 378 5.75 -4.65 -20.13
N HIS A 379 5.16 -3.90 -21.06
CA HIS A 379 5.23 -4.18 -22.50
C HIS A 379 6.66 -4.28 -23.03
N ARG A 380 7.62 -3.66 -22.32
CA ARG A 380 9.07 -3.75 -22.60
C ARG A 380 9.64 -5.16 -22.46
N VAL A 381 9.01 -6.01 -21.65
CA VAL A 381 9.45 -7.40 -21.42
C VAL A 381 8.63 -8.42 -22.18
N SER A 382 7.68 -8.01 -23.04
CA SER A 382 6.82 -8.93 -23.79
C SER A 382 7.62 -9.92 -24.65
N GLU A 383 8.76 -9.53 -25.23
CA GLU A 383 9.64 -10.46 -25.95
C GLU A 383 10.18 -11.59 -25.04
N GLY A 384 10.61 -11.24 -23.82
CA GLY A 384 11.13 -12.22 -22.86
C GLY A 384 10.03 -13.16 -22.35
N VAL A 385 8.82 -12.61 -22.12
CA VAL A 385 7.67 -13.42 -21.70
C VAL A 385 7.16 -14.30 -22.83
N ALA A 386 7.17 -13.83 -24.08
CA ALA A 386 6.83 -14.64 -25.26
C ALA A 386 7.82 -15.80 -25.44
N ALA A 387 9.13 -15.54 -25.35
CA ALA A 387 10.15 -16.59 -25.37
C ALA A 387 9.98 -17.58 -24.20
N TYR A 388 9.59 -17.10 -23.03
CA TYR A 388 9.23 -17.97 -21.90
C TYR A 388 8.06 -18.89 -22.27
N VAL A 389 6.95 -18.36 -22.81
CA VAL A 389 5.79 -19.15 -23.27
C VAL A 389 6.20 -20.19 -24.32
N GLU A 390 6.99 -19.81 -25.32
CA GLU A 390 7.50 -20.72 -26.35
C GLU A 390 8.33 -21.85 -25.75
N SER A 391 9.09 -21.58 -24.68
CA SER A 391 9.89 -22.61 -24.01
C SER A 391 9.07 -23.74 -23.37
N TRP A 392 7.77 -23.52 -23.14
CA TRP A 392 6.84 -24.53 -22.63
C TRP A 392 6.34 -25.52 -23.70
N GLU A 393 6.68 -25.30 -24.98
CA GLU A 393 6.32 -26.24 -26.04
C GLU A 393 6.86 -27.65 -25.74
N GLY A 394 5.96 -28.65 -25.69
CA GLY A 394 6.31 -30.04 -25.38
C GLY A 394 6.59 -30.34 -23.91
N ARG A 395 6.47 -29.36 -23.00
CA ARG A 395 6.60 -29.60 -21.55
C ARG A 395 5.28 -30.08 -20.94
N PRO A 396 5.32 -30.95 -19.90
CA PRO A 396 4.13 -31.27 -19.13
C PRO A 396 3.65 -30.04 -18.35
N LEU A 397 2.34 -29.80 -18.35
CA LEU A 397 1.71 -28.73 -17.57
C LEU A 397 1.66 -29.11 -16.07
N GLU A 398 1.54 -28.09 -15.22
CA GLU A 398 1.35 -28.24 -13.77
C GLU A 398 0.05 -29.02 -13.48
N SER A 399 0.19 -30.24 -12.98
CA SER A 399 -0.96 -31.10 -12.69
C SER A 399 -1.77 -30.59 -11.48
N GLY A 400 -3.09 -30.56 -11.60
CA GLY A 400 -4.00 -30.19 -10.50
C GLY A 400 -3.97 -28.71 -10.10
N THR A 401 -3.35 -27.85 -10.92
CA THR A 401 -3.31 -26.40 -10.71
C THR A 401 -4.30 -25.73 -11.66
N ALA A 402 -5.06 -24.73 -11.21
CA ALA A 402 -5.96 -23.98 -12.08
C ALA A 402 -5.14 -23.13 -13.08
N PHE A 403 -5.64 -22.90 -14.30
CA PHE A 403 -4.87 -22.20 -15.34
C PHE A 403 -4.34 -20.83 -14.87
N ARG A 404 -5.13 -20.07 -14.11
CA ARG A 404 -4.72 -18.77 -13.54
C ARG A 404 -3.50 -18.83 -12.60
N ASP A 405 -3.29 -20.00 -11.99
CA ASP A 405 -2.25 -20.25 -11.00
C ASP A 405 -1.06 -21.01 -11.62
N MET A 406 -1.18 -21.47 -12.87
CA MET A 406 -0.07 -22.04 -13.63
C MET A 406 0.87 -20.94 -14.11
N ALA A 407 2.17 -21.20 -14.14
CA ALA A 407 3.16 -20.27 -14.67
C ALA A 407 2.86 -19.91 -16.15
N LEU A 408 2.40 -20.89 -16.95
CA LEU A 408 1.98 -20.62 -18.33
C LEU A 408 0.78 -19.66 -18.39
N GLY A 409 -0.25 -19.88 -17.57
CA GLY A 409 -1.42 -19.00 -17.56
C GLY A 409 -1.13 -17.60 -17.01
N MET A 410 -0.23 -17.48 -16.02
CA MET A 410 0.28 -16.19 -15.57
C MET A 410 1.04 -15.44 -16.68
N ALA A 411 1.86 -16.14 -17.48
CA ALA A 411 2.57 -15.55 -18.61
C ALA A 411 1.60 -15.09 -19.72
N PHE A 412 0.53 -15.84 -19.98
CA PHE A 412 -0.55 -15.44 -20.89
C PHE A 412 -1.19 -14.13 -20.41
N GLU A 413 -1.51 -14.04 -19.12
CA GLU A 413 -2.08 -12.85 -18.52
C GLU A 413 -1.14 -11.64 -18.65
N VAL A 414 0.16 -11.81 -18.39
CA VAL A 414 1.14 -10.74 -18.58
C VAL A 414 1.09 -10.21 -20.01
N LEU A 415 1.21 -11.07 -21.02
CA LEU A 415 1.19 -10.68 -22.44
C LEU A 415 -0.11 -10.00 -22.84
N ALA A 416 -1.26 -10.56 -22.43
CA ALA A 416 -2.56 -10.01 -22.75
C ALA A 416 -2.76 -8.62 -22.12
N LEU A 417 -2.38 -8.44 -20.85
CA LEU A 417 -2.46 -7.14 -20.16
C LEU A 417 -1.50 -6.08 -20.72
N GLN A 418 -0.45 -6.47 -21.45
CA GLN A 418 0.40 -5.52 -22.20
C GLN A 418 -0.17 -5.18 -23.60
N GLY A 419 -1.25 -5.83 -24.02
CA GLY A 419 -1.80 -5.71 -25.37
C GLY A 419 -1.01 -6.46 -26.45
N ASP A 420 -0.28 -7.52 -26.10
CA ASP A 420 0.50 -8.30 -27.06
C ASP A 420 -0.35 -9.28 -27.86
N ALA A 421 -0.64 -8.93 -29.11
CA ALA A 421 -1.50 -9.72 -30.01
C ALA A 421 -0.96 -11.13 -30.34
N ARG A 422 0.32 -11.43 -30.08
CA ARG A 422 0.89 -12.77 -30.34
C ARG A 422 0.23 -13.85 -29.50
N ILE A 423 -0.39 -13.48 -28.37
CA ILE A 423 -1.06 -14.45 -27.49
C ILE A 423 -2.39 -14.94 -28.05
N VAL A 424 -2.99 -14.21 -28.99
CA VAL A 424 -4.37 -14.45 -29.46
C VAL A 424 -4.57 -15.86 -30.01
N PRO A 425 -3.73 -16.40 -30.92
CA PRO A 425 -3.92 -17.76 -31.43
C PRO A 425 -3.86 -18.85 -30.34
N ALA A 426 -2.95 -18.70 -29.39
CA ALA A 426 -2.82 -19.64 -28.27
C ALA A 426 -4.04 -19.52 -27.32
N LEU A 427 -4.48 -18.30 -27.05
CA LEU A 427 -5.66 -18.03 -26.24
C LEU A 427 -6.95 -18.57 -26.88
N THR A 428 -7.09 -18.49 -28.21
CA THR A 428 -8.20 -19.13 -28.94
C THR A 428 -8.28 -20.62 -28.61
N HIS A 429 -7.15 -21.33 -28.67
CA HIS A 429 -7.11 -22.76 -28.36
C HIS A 429 -7.41 -23.06 -26.89
N VAL A 430 -6.90 -22.25 -25.96
CA VAL A 430 -7.18 -22.39 -24.52
C VAL A 430 -8.68 -22.23 -24.24
N LEU A 431 -9.32 -21.22 -24.84
CA LEU A 431 -10.76 -20.94 -24.66
C LEU A 431 -11.67 -22.04 -25.24
N GLU A 432 -11.18 -22.80 -26.21
CA GLU A 432 -11.89 -23.96 -26.77
C GLU A 432 -11.86 -25.20 -25.84
N VAL A 433 -10.79 -25.39 -25.06
CA VAL A 433 -10.48 -26.68 -24.42
C VAL A 433 -10.46 -26.63 -22.88
N VAL A 434 -10.16 -25.49 -22.26
CA VAL A 434 -9.76 -25.42 -20.84
C VAL A 434 -10.83 -24.76 -19.95
N GLU A 435 -10.66 -23.50 -19.57
CA GLU A 435 -11.48 -22.77 -18.60
C GLU A 435 -11.47 -21.29 -18.99
N LEU A 436 -12.53 -20.55 -18.68
CA LEU A 436 -12.60 -19.12 -18.97
C LEU A 436 -11.73 -18.36 -17.96
N PRO A 437 -10.73 -17.56 -18.38
CA PRO A 437 -9.97 -16.73 -17.46
C PRO A 437 -10.88 -15.75 -16.71
N GLU A 438 -10.78 -15.68 -15.38
CA GLU A 438 -11.65 -14.83 -14.54
C GLU A 438 -11.60 -13.33 -14.92
N LYS A 439 -10.49 -12.86 -15.50
CA LYS A 439 -10.28 -11.47 -15.90
C LYS A 439 -10.24 -11.29 -17.42
N LEU A 440 -10.92 -12.15 -18.17
CA LEU A 440 -10.85 -12.14 -19.64
C LEU A 440 -11.27 -10.79 -20.24
N SER A 441 -12.31 -10.12 -19.73
CA SER A 441 -12.71 -8.79 -20.22
C SER A 441 -11.55 -7.79 -20.19
N ARG A 442 -10.84 -7.70 -19.05
CA ARG A 442 -9.64 -6.87 -18.91
C ARG A 442 -8.52 -7.24 -19.91
N TRP A 443 -8.37 -8.53 -20.25
CA TRP A 443 -7.39 -8.97 -21.25
C TRP A 443 -7.79 -8.48 -22.65
N LEU A 444 -9.09 -8.58 -22.98
CA LEU A 444 -9.65 -8.15 -24.26
C LEU A 444 -9.57 -6.62 -24.42
N GLU A 445 -9.84 -5.86 -23.36
CA GLU A 445 -9.67 -4.41 -23.33
C GLU A 445 -8.22 -4.00 -23.61
N ALA A 446 -7.26 -4.66 -22.96
CA ALA A 446 -5.84 -4.38 -23.14
C ALA A 446 -5.31 -4.75 -24.55
N LEU A 447 -5.76 -5.87 -25.11
CA LEU A 447 -5.47 -6.27 -26.50
C LEU A 447 -6.09 -5.32 -27.52
N GLY A 448 -7.22 -4.72 -27.17
CA GLY A 448 -8.01 -3.89 -28.06
C GLY A 448 -8.87 -4.71 -29.04
N PRO A 449 -9.90 -4.07 -29.62
CA PRO A 449 -10.95 -4.76 -30.38
C PRO A 449 -10.42 -5.44 -31.65
N GLU A 450 -9.43 -4.85 -32.32
CA GLU A 450 -8.89 -5.39 -33.58
C GLU A 450 -8.08 -6.68 -33.35
N ALA A 451 -7.16 -6.67 -32.38
CA ALA A 451 -6.32 -7.83 -32.08
C ALA A 451 -7.14 -8.98 -31.49
N ALA A 452 -8.12 -8.66 -30.65
CA ALA A 452 -8.94 -9.64 -29.95
C ALA A 452 -10.15 -10.16 -30.75
N ALA A 453 -10.48 -9.56 -31.91
CA ALA A 453 -11.59 -9.96 -32.77
C ALA A 453 -11.68 -11.47 -33.09
N PRO A 454 -10.57 -12.21 -33.31
CA PRO A 454 -10.62 -13.65 -33.56
C PRO A 454 -11.19 -14.49 -32.41
N LEU A 455 -11.24 -13.95 -31.18
CA LEU A 455 -11.78 -14.63 -30.01
C LEU A 455 -13.32 -14.58 -29.98
N GLY A 456 -13.94 -13.64 -30.70
CA GLY A 456 -15.39 -13.43 -30.72
C GLY A 456 -16.21 -14.67 -31.09
N PRO A 457 -15.91 -15.35 -32.22
CA PRO A 457 -16.63 -16.57 -32.61
C PRO A 457 -16.53 -17.70 -31.59
N VAL A 458 -15.36 -17.92 -30.98
CA VAL A 458 -15.16 -18.99 -29.98
C VAL A 458 -15.97 -18.71 -28.71
N LEU A 459 -15.96 -17.46 -28.25
CA LEU A 459 -16.75 -17.03 -27.10
C LEU A 459 -18.25 -17.11 -27.39
N HIS A 460 -18.67 -16.73 -28.59
CA HIS A 460 -20.05 -16.85 -29.07
C HIS A 460 -20.53 -18.31 -29.06
N ASP A 461 -19.77 -19.22 -29.66
CA ASP A 461 -20.11 -20.64 -29.75
C ASP A 461 -20.14 -21.30 -28.37
N ARG A 462 -19.26 -20.85 -27.45
CA ARG A 462 -19.28 -21.31 -26.06
C ARG A 462 -20.53 -20.82 -25.34
N LEU A 463 -20.86 -19.53 -25.43
CA LEU A 463 -22.08 -18.99 -24.84
C LEU A 463 -23.33 -19.69 -25.41
N ALA A 464 -23.37 -19.93 -26.72
CA ALA A 464 -24.50 -20.58 -27.38
C ALA A 464 -24.77 -22.03 -26.89
N ARG A 465 -23.76 -22.71 -26.34
CA ARG A 465 -23.87 -24.09 -25.81
C ARG A 465 -24.25 -24.15 -24.33
N LEU A 466 -24.18 -23.04 -23.60
CA LEU A 466 -24.55 -23.00 -22.18
C LEU A 466 -26.07 -23.03 -21.98
N ASP A 467 -26.49 -23.53 -20.81
CA ASP A 467 -27.87 -23.35 -20.35
C ASP A 467 -28.03 -21.93 -19.78
N HIS A 468 -28.86 -21.12 -20.42
CA HIS A 468 -29.08 -19.72 -20.04
C HIS A 468 -30.14 -19.54 -18.95
N ARG A 469 -30.80 -20.63 -18.51
CA ARG A 469 -31.86 -20.56 -17.49
C ARG A 469 -31.33 -20.35 -16.08
N ALA A 470 -30.08 -20.76 -15.82
CA ALA A 470 -29.44 -20.63 -14.52
C ALA A 470 -28.27 -19.63 -14.58
N PRO A 471 -28.17 -18.69 -13.63
CA PRO A 471 -27.05 -17.77 -13.58
C PRO A 471 -25.77 -18.54 -13.23
N SER A 472 -24.67 -18.21 -13.90
CA SER A 472 -23.36 -18.81 -13.63
C SER A 472 -22.25 -17.80 -13.92
N ALA A 473 -21.11 -17.95 -13.24
CA ALA A 473 -19.95 -17.10 -13.48
C ALA A 473 -19.42 -17.22 -14.92
N GLU A 474 -19.55 -18.39 -15.54
CA GLU A 474 -19.16 -18.61 -16.93
C GLU A 474 -20.06 -17.85 -17.92
N LEU A 475 -21.38 -17.86 -17.69
CA LEU A 475 -22.33 -17.09 -18.49
C LEU A 475 -22.03 -15.59 -18.39
N ASP A 476 -21.88 -15.08 -17.17
CA ASP A 476 -21.62 -13.66 -16.90
C ASP A 476 -20.31 -13.23 -17.61
N GLY A 477 -19.23 -14.00 -17.43
CA GLY A 477 -17.93 -13.68 -18.05
C GLY A 477 -17.93 -13.76 -19.59
N LEU A 478 -18.70 -14.68 -20.19
CA LEU A 478 -18.83 -14.75 -21.65
C LEU A 478 -19.65 -13.58 -22.23
N VAL A 479 -20.72 -13.18 -21.54
CA VAL A 479 -21.55 -12.03 -21.92
C VAL A 479 -20.72 -10.75 -21.85
N GLU A 480 -19.99 -10.55 -20.76
CA GLU A 480 -19.07 -9.41 -20.57
C GLU A 480 -17.98 -9.37 -21.65
N ALA A 481 -17.33 -10.50 -21.92
CA ALA A 481 -16.29 -10.61 -22.95
C ALA A 481 -16.81 -10.30 -24.36
N LEU A 482 -18.02 -10.77 -24.70
CA LEU A 482 -18.66 -10.46 -25.99
C LEU A 482 -19.09 -9.00 -26.08
N GLY A 483 -19.53 -8.38 -24.99
CA GLY A 483 -19.79 -6.95 -24.90
C GLY A 483 -18.53 -6.12 -25.16
N THR A 484 -17.42 -6.52 -24.52
CA THR A 484 -16.09 -5.90 -24.68
C THR A 484 -15.60 -5.95 -26.13
N LEU A 485 -15.72 -7.11 -26.79
CA LEU A 485 -15.32 -7.31 -28.19
C LEU A 485 -16.28 -6.67 -29.19
N ARG A 486 -17.53 -6.41 -28.78
CA ARG A 486 -18.64 -6.04 -29.65
C ARG A 486 -18.78 -6.97 -30.86
N HIS A 487 -18.73 -8.28 -30.61
CA HIS A 487 -18.85 -9.28 -31.69
C HIS A 487 -20.26 -9.26 -32.29
N ALA A 488 -20.43 -8.65 -33.47
CA ALA A 488 -21.74 -8.40 -34.08
C ALA A 488 -22.66 -9.63 -34.19
N GLY A 489 -22.10 -10.84 -34.40
CA GLY A 489 -22.86 -12.09 -34.46
C GLY A 489 -23.57 -12.48 -33.15
N SER A 490 -23.19 -11.88 -32.02
CA SER A 490 -23.74 -12.18 -30.69
C SER A 490 -25.00 -11.41 -30.33
N VAL A 491 -25.31 -10.31 -31.01
CA VAL A 491 -26.49 -9.48 -30.67
C VAL A 491 -27.79 -10.32 -30.65
N PRO A 492 -28.11 -11.16 -31.65
CA PRO A 492 -29.34 -11.97 -31.61
C PRO A 492 -29.36 -13.02 -30.50
N LEU A 493 -28.19 -13.52 -30.09
CA LEU A 493 -28.05 -14.45 -28.98
C LEU A 493 -28.30 -13.74 -27.65
N LEU A 494 -27.66 -12.59 -27.42
CA LEU A 494 -27.85 -11.76 -26.23
C LEU A 494 -29.31 -11.30 -26.09
N THR A 495 -29.93 -10.85 -27.18
CA THR A 495 -31.36 -10.47 -27.22
C THR A 495 -32.26 -11.65 -26.81
N ARG A 496 -31.93 -12.88 -27.23
CA ARG A 496 -32.68 -14.09 -26.86
C ARG A 496 -32.51 -14.44 -25.37
N ILE A 497 -31.29 -14.29 -24.84
CA ILE A 497 -31.01 -14.51 -23.42
C ILE A 497 -31.80 -13.51 -22.57
N LEU A 498 -31.78 -12.22 -22.95
CA LEU A 498 -32.55 -11.16 -22.28
C LEU A 498 -34.05 -11.48 -22.26
N ALA A 499 -34.60 -12.03 -23.34
CA ALA A 499 -36.02 -12.38 -23.43
C ALA A 499 -36.41 -13.60 -22.57
N GLY A 500 -35.46 -14.47 -22.23
CA GLY A 500 -35.73 -15.76 -21.58
C GLY A 500 -35.25 -15.86 -20.13
N THR A 501 -34.50 -14.88 -19.62
CA THR A 501 -34.01 -14.91 -18.25
C THR A 501 -35.04 -14.40 -17.25
N GLU A 502 -35.13 -15.08 -16.10
CA GLU A 502 -35.94 -14.66 -14.95
C GLU A 502 -35.07 -14.03 -13.83
N HIS A 503 -33.74 -14.06 -14.00
CA HIS A 503 -32.79 -13.61 -12.99
C HIS A 503 -32.22 -12.24 -13.34
N PHE A 504 -32.50 -11.24 -12.51
CA PHE A 504 -32.05 -9.88 -12.77
C PHE A 504 -30.53 -9.74 -12.86
N ARG A 505 -29.76 -10.59 -12.16
CA ARG A 505 -28.30 -10.65 -12.32
C ARG A 505 -27.89 -10.84 -13.79
N THR A 506 -28.45 -11.85 -14.45
CA THR A 506 -28.20 -12.12 -15.87
C THR A 506 -28.78 -11.02 -16.76
N THR A 507 -29.96 -10.49 -16.44
CA THR A 507 -30.53 -9.32 -17.13
C THR A 507 -29.55 -8.16 -17.14
N ARG A 508 -28.95 -7.83 -15.98
CA ARG A 508 -27.98 -6.73 -15.83
C ARG A 508 -26.76 -6.93 -16.74
N GLU A 509 -26.13 -8.10 -16.67
CA GLU A 509 -24.95 -8.41 -17.51
C GLU A 509 -25.26 -8.30 -19.00
N VAL A 510 -26.41 -8.81 -19.44
CA VAL A 510 -26.82 -8.74 -20.85
C VAL A 510 -27.16 -7.32 -21.28
N LEU A 511 -27.79 -6.52 -20.42
CA LEU A 511 -28.04 -5.08 -20.69
C LEU A 511 -26.73 -4.30 -20.81
N GLU A 512 -25.76 -4.55 -19.92
CA GLU A 512 -24.44 -3.93 -19.97
C GLU A 512 -23.70 -4.30 -21.26
N ALA A 513 -23.70 -5.59 -21.63
CA ALA A 513 -23.11 -6.05 -22.88
C ALA A 513 -23.79 -5.42 -24.11
N LEU A 514 -25.12 -5.45 -24.20
CA LEU A 514 -25.88 -4.83 -25.31
C LEU A 514 -25.64 -3.32 -25.40
N SER A 515 -25.50 -2.63 -24.26
CA SER A 515 -25.18 -1.20 -24.23
C SER A 515 -23.85 -0.88 -24.92
N ALA A 516 -22.86 -1.78 -24.81
CA ALA A 516 -21.57 -1.60 -25.47
C ALA A 516 -21.66 -1.67 -27.01
N TYR A 517 -22.64 -2.37 -27.57
CA TYR A 517 -22.93 -2.37 -29.02
C TYR A 517 -23.60 -1.07 -29.49
N GLY A 518 -24.25 -0.34 -28.58
CA GLY A 518 -24.97 0.89 -28.89
C GLY A 518 -26.08 0.66 -29.94
N PRO A 519 -26.19 1.51 -30.98
CA PRO A 519 -27.23 1.40 -32.01
C PRO A 519 -27.23 0.08 -32.79
N GLU A 520 -26.12 -0.67 -32.83
CA GLU A 520 -26.05 -1.99 -33.48
C GLU A 520 -26.95 -3.02 -32.79
N ALA A 521 -27.25 -2.82 -31.50
CA ALA A 521 -28.15 -3.65 -30.71
C ALA A 521 -29.60 -3.12 -30.68
N ALA A 522 -29.99 -2.21 -31.58
CA ALA A 522 -31.34 -1.63 -31.61
C ALA A 522 -32.47 -2.65 -31.73
N GLU A 523 -32.21 -3.87 -32.21
CA GLU A 523 -33.18 -4.97 -32.21
C GLU A 523 -33.64 -5.40 -30.79
N ALA A 524 -32.82 -5.16 -29.77
CA ALA A 524 -33.17 -5.44 -28.38
C ALA A 524 -34.01 -4.31 -27.73
N ALA A 525 -34.11 -3.14 -28.37
CA ALA A 525 -34.82 -1.98 -27.81
C ALA A 525 -36.27 -2.26 -27.37
N PRO A 526 -37.08 -3.07 -28.08
CA PRO A 526 -38.42 -3.43 -27.61
C PRO A 526 -38.41 -4.20 -26.28
N LEU A 527 -37.41 -5.04 -26.02
CA LEU A 527 -37.28 -5.76 -24.74
C LEU A 527 -36.89 -4.78 -23.63
N VAL A 528 -35.92 -3.90 -23.89
CA VAL A 528 -35.47 -2.88 -22.94
C VAL A 528 -36.62 -1.92 -22.58
N ARG A 529 -37.44 -1.50 -23.54
CA ARG A 529 -38.62 -0.67 -23.26
C ARG A 529 -39.64 -1.37 -22.38
N ARG A 530 -39.88 -2.67 -22.54
CA ARG A 530 -40.76 -3.42 -21.64
C ARG A 530 -40.24 -3.46 -20.21
N LEU A 531 -38.92 -3.61 -20.03
CA LEU A 531 -38.30 -3.53 -18.70
C LEU A 531 -38.36 -2.12 -18.12
N TRP A 532 -38.23 -1.10 -18.98
CA TRP A 532 -38.33 0.30 -18.58
C TRP A 532 -39.75 0.68 -18.11
N GLU A 533 -40.77 0.10 -18.73
CA GLU A 533 -42.18 0.28 -18.39
C GLU A 533 -42.66 -0.62 -17.23
N ASP A 534 -41.79 -1.48 -16.69
CA ASP A 534 -42.12 -2.37 -15.58
C ASP A 534 -42.05 -1.63 -14.23
N ASP A 535 -43.21 -1.20 -13.75
CA ASP A 535 -43.34 -0.53 -12.45
C ASP A 535 -42.92 -1.39 -11.25
N THR A 536 -42.78 -2.71 -11.42
CA THR A 536 -42.33 -3.62 -10.36
C THR A 536 -40.80 -3.71 -10.25
N LEU A 537 -40.07 -3.14 -11.21
CA LEU A 537 -38.61 -3.13 -11.19
C LEU A 537 -38.09 -2.22 -10.08
N ALA A 538 -37.28 -2.79 -9.18
CA ALA A 538 -36.63 -2.06 -8.10
C ALA A 538 -35.82 -0.86 -8.61
N ASP A 539 -35.83 0.25 -7.86
CA ASP A 539 -35.22 1.51 -8.29
C ASP A 539 -33.72 1.38 -8.58
N GLU A 540 -33.00 0.56 -7.79
CA GLU A 540 -31.57 0.27 -7.97
C GLU A 540 -31.26 -0.40 -9.32
N HIS A 541 -32.22 -1.09 -9.93
CA HIS A 541 -32.09 -1.78 -11.20
C HIS A 541 -32.43 -0.88 -12.40
N ARG A 542 -33.24 0.16 -12.20
CA ARG A 542 -33.73 1.06 -13.26
C ARG A 542 -32.58 1.78 -13.96
N ILE A 543 -31.48 2.09 -13.28
CA ILE A 543 -30.33 2.77 -13.87
C ILE A 543 -29.63 1.93 -14.95
N HIS A 544 -29.59 0.60 -14.81
CA HIS A 544 -29.00 -0.30 -15.82
C HIS A 544 -29.89 -0.39 -17.07
N VAL A 545 -31.22 -0.42 -16.88
CA VAL A 545 -32.19 -0.37 -17.98
C VAL A 545 -32.14 0.99 -18.69
N ALA A 546 -32.01 2.09 -17.93
CA ALA A 546 -31.84 3.44 -18.47
C ALA A 546 -30.61 3.54 -19.36
N HIS A 547 -29.47 3.00 -18.91
CA HIS A 547 -28.24 3.01 -19.70
C HIS A 547 -28.42 2.26 -21.02
N ALA A 548 -29.02 1.07 -21.00
CA ALA A 548 -29.31 0.31 -22.21
C ALA A 548 -30.32 1.02 -23.13
N LEU A 549 -31.35 1.66 -22.56
CA LEU A 549 -32.32 2.43 -23.34
C LEU A 549 -31.61 3.57 -24.08
N TRP A 550 -30.83 4.38 -23.37
CA TRP A 550 -30.02 5.45 -23.96
C TRP A 550 -29.08 4.92 -25.05
N ALA A 551 -28.28 3.88 -24.76
CA ALA A 551 -27.28 3.35 -25.67
C ALA A 551 -27.89 2.81 -26.98
N LEU A 552 -29.05 2.16 -26.90
CA LEU A 552 -29.70 1.53 -28.05
C LEU A 552 -30.58 2.49 -28.86
N THR A 553 -31.19 3.50 -28.23
CA THR A 553 -32.20 4.36 -28.88
C THR A 553 -31.82 5.82 -29.00
N GLY A 554 -30.88 6.32 -28.18
CA GLY A 554 -30.54 7.73 -28.11
C GLY A 554 -31.61 8.61 -27.44
N GLU A 555 -32.54 8.02 -26.67
CA GLU A 555 -33.61 8.74 -25.97
C GLU A 555 -33.14 9.36 -24.65
N ALA A 556 -32.34 10.44 -24.70
CA ALA A 556 -31.80 11.10 -23.51
C ALA A 556 -32.88 11.56 -22.53
N GLU A 557 -33.92 12.26 -23.03
CA GLU A 557 -34.97 12.85 -22.20
C GLU A 557 -35.70 11.83 -21.30
N ALA A 558 -35.84 10.58 -21.76
CA ALA A 558 -36.48 9.52 -20.99
C ALA A 558 -35.67 9.14 -19.75
N VAL A 559 -34.34 9.18 -19.83
CA VAL A 559 -33.44 8.63 -18.79
C VAL A 559 -32.94 9.69 -17.80
N LEU A 560 -33.00 10.98 -18.16
CA LEU A 560 -32.52 12.09 -17.32
C LEU A 560 -33.08 12.08 -15.89
N PRO A 561 -34.37 11.79 -15.62
CA PRO A 561 -34.90 11.77 -14.25
C PRO A 561 -34.21 10.73 -13.35
N VAL A 562 -33.94 9.53 -13.89
CA VAL A 562 -33.29 8.45 -13.14
C VAL A 562 -31.81 8.77 -12.89
N VAL A 563 -31.14 9.43 -13.85
CA VAL A 563 -29.76 9.92 -13.64
C VAL A 563 -29.72 11.01 -12.56
N HIS A 564 -30.66 11.95 -12.59
CA HIS A 564 -30.77 12.99 -11.57
C HIS A 564 -30.93 12.41 -10.16
N GLU A 565 -31.78 11.40 -10.00
CA GLU A 565 -31.97 10.71 -8.73
C GLU A 565 -30.70 9.94 -8.31
N GLY A 566 -30.10 9.20 -9.24
CA GLY A 566 -28.88 8.42 -9.00
C GLY A 566 -27.70 9.29 -8.54
N LEU A 567 -27.49 10.46 -9.17
CA LEU A 567 -26.44 11.43 -8.77
C LEU A 567 -26.63 11.97 -7.35
N ARG A 568 -27.85 11.90 -6.81
CA ARG A 568 -28.19 12.35 -5.44
C ARG A 568 -28.27 11.19 -4.45
N SER A 569 -28.03 9.96 -4.91
CA SER A 569 -28.05 8.77 -4.06
C SER A 569 -26.90 8.80 -3.06
N ARG A 570 -27.18 8.37 -1.83
CA ARG A 570 -26.14 8.14 -0.81
C ARG A 570 -25.47 6.77 -0.95
N SER A 571 -26.02 5.90 -1.80
CA SER A 571 -25.45 4.58 -2.07
C SER A 571 -24.46 4.66 -3.24
N TRP A 572 -23.28 4.04 -3.06
CA TRP A 572 -22.20 4.05 -4.05
C TRP A 572 -22.62 3.50 -5.42
N SER A 573 -23.36 2.40 -5.45
CA SER A 573 -23.69 1.70 -6.71
C SER A 573 -24.58 2.53 -7.65
N PRO A 574 -25.76 3.04 -7.22
CA PRO A 574 -26.57 3.93 -8.05
C PRO A 574 -25.86 5.23 -8.45
N TRP A 575 -25.08 5.82 -7.53
CA TRP A 575 -24.31 7.03 -7.80
C TRP A 575 -23.25 6.81 -8.89
N TYR A 576 -22.48 5.73 -8.79
CA TYR A 576 -21.45 5.40 -9.76
C TYR A 576 -22.04 5.08 -11.14
N ALA A 577 -23.15 4.35 -11.19
CA ALA A 577 -23.87 4.07 -12.43
C ALA A 577 -24.41 5.35 -13.08
N ALA A 578 -24.95 6.29 -12.30
CA ALA A 578 -25.43 7.57 -12.80
C ALA A 578 -24.29 8.47 -13.33
N LEU A 579 -23.12 8.46 -12.71
CA LEU A 579 -21.93 9.15 -13.24
C LEU A 579 -21.49 8.58 -14.59
N ARG A 580 -21.42 7.24 -14.72
CA ARG A 580 -21.10 6.59 -16.00
C ARG A 580 -22.11 6.94 -17.10
N LEU A 581 -23.40 6.98 -16.77
CA LEU A 581 -24.44 7.36 -17.71
C LEU A 581 -24.37 8.86 -18.06
N THR A 582 -23.96 9.72 -17.13
CA THR A 582 -23.72 11.15 -17.39
C THR A 582 -22.60 11.34 -18.42
N GLU A 583 -21.51 10.57 -18.30
CA GLU A 583 -20.42 10.57 -19.27
C GLU A 583 -20.89 10.13 -20.66
N SER A 584 -21.66 9.03 -20.74
CA SER A 584 -22.13 8.52 -22.04
C SER A 584 -23.22 9.38 -22.68
N LEU A 585 -23.99 10.13 -21.89
CA LEU A 585 -24.93 11.15 -22.40
C LEU A 585 -24.21 12.32 -23.04
N GLY A 586 -23.06 12.71 -22.52
CA GLY A 586 -22.30 13.88 -22.97
C GLY A 586 -23.21 15.12 -23.04
N ARG A 587 -23.20 15.82 -24.19
CA ARG A 587 -24.00 17.04 -24.40
C ARG A 587 -25.51 16.83 -24.30
N SER A 588 -26.01 15.62 -24.54
CA SER A 588 -27.43 15.31 -24.37
C SER A 588 -27.87 15.30 -22.90
N GLY A 589 -26.90 15.31 -21.97
CA GLY A 589 -27.11 15.42 -20.53
C GLY A 589 -27.22 16.84 -19.98
N ALA A 590 -27.31 17.88 -20.82
CA ALA A 590 -27.22 19.29 -20.38
C ALA A 590 -28.21 19.67 -19.25
N ALA A 591 -29.38 19.01 -19.18
CA ALA A 591 -30.36 19.20 -18.12
C ALA A 591 -29.87 18.80 -16.71
N LEU A 592 -28.79 18.01 -16.60
CA LEU A 592 -28.18 17.61 -15.33
C LEU A 592 -27.29 18.71 -14.72
N ALA A 593 -26.97 19.77 -15.46
CA ALA A 593 -26.06 20.83 -15.01
C ALA A 593 -26.45 21.45 -13.65
N PRO A 594 -27.73 21.76 -13.34
CA PRO A 594 -28.10 22.25 -12.01
C PRO A 594 -27.79 21.26 -10.88
N THR A 595 -27.92 19.96 -11.14
CA THR A 595 -27.61 18.90 -10.16
C THR A 595 -26.12 18.83 -9.87
N LEU A 596 -25.31 18.85 -10.94
CA LEU A 596 -23.85 18.82 -10.84
C LEU A 596 -23.31 20.08 -10.16
N ARG A 597 -23.88 21.26 -10.44
CA ARG A 597 -23.58 22.50 -9.71
C ARG A 597 -23.92 22.40 -8.22
N GLY A 598 -25.05 21.79 -7.89
CA GLY A 598 -25.44 21.50 -6.50
C GLY A 598 -24.41 20.62 -5.79
N MET A 599 -23.99 19.52 -6.43
CA MET A 599 -22.96 18.63 -5.88
C MET A 599 -21.62 19.34 -5.63
N ILE A 600 -21.20 20.24 -6.53
CA ILE A 600 -20.00 21.07 -6.34
C ILE A 600 -20.18 22.00 -5.14
N ALA A 601 -21.32 22.70 -5.05
CA ALA A 601 -21.60 23.64 -3.95
C ALA A 601 -21.70 22.94 -2.58
N ASP A 602 -22.23 21.72 -2.56
CA ASP A 602 -22.38 20.90 -1.35
C ASP A 602 -21.07 20.16 -0.97
N GLY A 603 -20.00 20.28 -1.77
CA GLY A 603 -18.73 19.59 -1.55
C GLY A 603 -18.81 18.06 -1.76
N HIS A 604 -19.86 17.56 -2.41
CA HIS A 604 -20.05 16.13 -2.64
C HIS A 604 -19.32 15.67 -3.91
N THR A 605 -18.09 15.15 -3.75
CA THR A 605 -17.22 14.71 -4.87
C THR A 605 -17.03 15.78 -5.97
N PRO A 606 -16.62 17.01 -5.60
CA PRO A 606 -16.59 18.17 -6.49
C PRO A 606 -15.77 17.95 -7.77
N ALA A 607 -14.68 17.18 -7.71
CA ALA A 607 -13.88 16.82 -8.89
C ALA A 607 -14.71 16.05 -9.95
N ARG A 608 -15.44 15.01 -9.54
CA ARG A 608 -16.28 14.20 -10.43
C ARG A 608 -17.46 15.00 -10.97
N ALA A 609 -18.08 15.82 -10.12
CA ALA A 609 -19.16 16.70 -10.52
C ALA A 609 -18.70 17.77 -11.54
N ALA A 610 -17.50 18.33 -11.38
CA ALA A 610 -16.92 19.29 -12.34
C ALA A 610 -16.57 18.64 -13.68
N VAL A 611 -16.03 17.41 -13.67
CA VAL A 611 -15.82 16.62 -14.90
C VAL A 611 -17.15 16.39 -15.62
N GLY A 612 -18.17 15.90 -14.89
CA GLY A 612 -19.51 15.67 -15.44
C GLY A 612 -20.15 16.97 -15.96
N LEU A 613 -20.01 18.08 -15.23
CA LEU A 613 -20.54 19.38 -15.63
C LEU A 613 -19.93 19.81 -16.96
N TRP A 614 -18.61 19.73 -17.09
CA TRP A 614 -17.93 20.06 -18.34
C TRP A 614 -18.31 19.11 -19.48
N GLN A 615 -18.51 17.80 -19.22
CA GLN A 615 -18.96 16.83 -20.23
C GLN A 615 -20.37 17.14 -20.77
N VAL A 616 -21.28 17.64 -19.93
CA VAL A 616 -22.66 17.94 -20.36
C VAL A 616 -22.84 19.35 -20.91
N THR A 617 -22.10 20.36 -20.42
CA THR A 617 -22.26 21.77 -20.86
C THR A 617 -21.17 22.24 -21.82
N GLY A 618 -19.91 21.90 -21.52
CA GLY A 618 -18.73 22.40 -22.24
C GLY A 618 -18.24 23.75 -21.72
N GLU A 619 -18.85 24.24 -20.64
CA GLU A 619 -18.53 25.52 -20.02
C GLU A 619 -17.26 25.39 -19.17
N THR A 620 -16.13 25.75 -19.77
CA THR A 620 -14.82 25.67 -19.09
C THR A 620 -14.71 26.65 -17.92
N GLU A 621 -15.33 27.83 -18.00
CA GLU A 621 -15.23 28.85 -16.96
C GLU A 621 -15.78 28.38 -15.61
N GLU A 622 -16.77 27.49 -15.61
CA GLU A 622 -17.36 26.93 -14.37
C GLU A 622 -16.58 25.74 -13.84
N ALA A 623 -16.16 24.81 -14.72
CA ALA A 623 -15.54 23.56 -14.29
C ALA A 623 -14.05 23.72 -13.94
N LEU A 624 -13.29 24.52 -14.72
CA LEU A 624 -11.84 24.61 -14.57
C LEU A 624 -11.38 25.07 -13.19
N PRO A 625 -11.97 26.11 -12.55
CA PRO A 625 -11.55 26.51 -11.21
C PRO A 625 -11.68 25.39 -10.17
N VAL A 626 -12.73 24.57 -10.27
CA VAL A 626 -12.94 23.42 -9.39
C VAL A 626 -11.88 22.35 -9.65
N LEU A 627 -11.62 22.00 -10.92
CA LEU A 627 -10.58 21.01 -11.26
C LEU A 627 -9.19 21.41 -10.76
N LEU A 628 -8.84 22.70 -10.82
CA LEU A 628 -7.56 23.22 -10.32
C LEU A 628 -7.46 23.13 -8.80
N SER A 629 -8.54 23.47 -8.08
CA SER A 629 -8.61 23.36 -6.62
C SER A 629 -8.52 21.90 -6.17
N GLU A 630 -9.27 21.02 -6.84
CA GLU A 630 -9.37 19.62 -6.49
C GLU A 630 -8.14 18.79 -6.86
N TRP A 631 -7.30 19.26 -7.79
CA TRP A 631 -6.12 18.53 -8.25
C TRP A 631 -5.20 18.09 -7.10
N SER A 632 -4.98 18.97 -6.13
CA SER A 632 -4.14 18.67 -4.97
C SER A 632 -4.92 17.97 -3.85
N ALA A 633 -6.20 18.32 -3.68
CA ALA A 633 -7.06 17.79 -2.62
C ALA A 633 -7.48 16.33 -2.85
N THR A 634 -7.61 15.88 -4.11
CA THR A 634 -8.12 14.54 -4.45
C THR A 634 -7.21 13.81 -5.46
N PRO A 635 -6.02 13.33 -5.05
CA PRO A 635 -5.07 12.64 -5.95
C PRO A 635 -5.68 11.47 -6.73
N ALA A 636 -6.55 10.68 -6.09
CA ALA A 636 -7.27 9.56 -6.71
C ALA A 636 -8.18 9.97 -7.89
N GLN A 637 -8.53 11.26 -8.02
CA GLN A 637 -9.39 11.77 -9.09
C GLN A 637 -8.62 12.46 -10.22
N ARG A 638 -7.29 12.64 -10.09
CA ARG A 638 -6.44 13.26 -11.12
C ARG A 638 -6.59 12.63 -12.51
N PRO A 639 -6.70 11.29 -12.67
CA PRO A 639 -6.90 10.69 -14.00
C PRO A 639 -8.14 11.24 -14.72
N ALA A 640 -9.29 11.31 -14.03
CA ALA A 640 -10.52 11.86 -14.60
C ALA A 640 -10.40 13.36 -14.91
N MET A 641 -9.75 14.11 -14.01
CA MET A 641 -9.50 15.55 -14.21
C MET A 641 -8.56 15.80 -15.40
N ALA A 642 -7.49 15.00 -15.56
CA ALA A 642 -6.55 15.12 -16.67
C ALA A 642 -7.21 14.84 -18.01
N GLY A 643 -8.05 13.80 -18.11
CA GLY A 643 -8.84 13.52 -19.31
C GLY A 643 -9.78 14.66 -19.68
N CYS A 644 -10.45 15.25 -18.67
CA CYS A 644 -11.28 16.45 -18.85
C CYS A 644 -10.48 17.66 -19.34
N LEU A 645 -9.34 17.96 -18.70
CA LEU A 645 -8.43 19.04 -19.09
C LEU A 645 -7.88 18.85 -20.51
N ALA A 646 -7.54 17.63 -20.91
CA ALA A 646 -7.12 17.30 -22.28
C ALA A 646 -8.22 17.65 -23.29
N GLY A 647 -9.49 17.38 -22.95
CA GLY A 647 -10.65 17.72 -23.75
C GLY A 647 -10.94 19.23 -23.85
N MET A 648 -10.54 20.03 -22.86
CA MET A 648 -10.71 21.50 -22.86
C MET A 648 -9.79 22.23 -23.87
N GLY A 649 -8.71 21.59 -24.32
CA GLY A 649 -7.77 22.17 -25.27
C GLY A 649 -7.08 23.44 -24.72
N PRO A 650 -6.99 24.55 -25.50
CA PRO A 650 -6.29 25.76 -25.07
C PRO A 650 -6.81 26.39 -23.78
N ALA A 651 -8.06 26.13 -23.40
CA ALA A 651 -8.64 26.67 -22.17
C ALA A 651 -8.03 26.05 -20.90
N ALA A 652 -7.36 24.90 -21.01
CA ALA A 652 -6.65 24.25 -19.89
C ALA A 652 -5.30 24.91 -19.55
N ALA A 653 -4.92 26.03 -20.18
CA ALA A 653 -3.64 26.71 -19.94
C ALA A 653 -3.33 26.97 -18.44
N PRO A 654 -4.32 27.34 -17.58
CA PRO A 654 -4.06 27.51 -16.16
C PRO A 654 -3.62 26.24 -15.41
N ALA A 655 -3.91 25.04 -15.95
CA ALA A 655 -3.51 23.77 -15.36
C ALA A 655 -2.06 23.36 -15.67
N LEU A 656 -1.39 24.04 -16.62
CA LEU A 656 -0.06 23.64 -17.08
C LEU A 656 0.99 23.48 -15.96
N PRO A 657 1.06 24.34 -14.91
CA PRO A 657 1.98 24.12 -13.80
C PRO A 657 1.73 22.79 -13.07
N LEU A 658 0.46 22.45 -12.80
CA LEU A 658 0.07 21.20 -12.12
C LEU A 658 0.41 19.98 -12.98
N ILE A 659 0.15 20.06 -14.28
CA ILE A 659 0.46 19.00 -15.25
C ILE A 659 1.97 18.74 -15.34
N ARG A 660 2.79 19.80 -15.35
CA ARG A 660 4.26 19.65 -15.35
C ARG A 660 4.77 19.05 -14.04
N THR A 661 4.22 19.46 -12.90
CA THR A 661 4.56 18.87 -11.60
C THR A 661 4.17 17.40 -11.54
N GLU A 662 2.97 17.04 -12.02
CA GLU A 662 2.52 15.64 -12.07
C GLU A 662 3.45 14.79 -12.94
N LEU A 663 3.84 15.26 -14.12
CA LEU A 663 4.75 14.52 -15.01
C LEU A 663 6.20 14.46 -14.49
N ALA A 664 6.62 15.42 -13.67
CA ALA A 664 7.92 15.42 -13.01
C ALA A 664 7.94 14.56 -11.73
N SER A 665 6.78 14.22 -11.18
CA SER A 665 6.67 13.40 -9.98
C SER A 665 7.23 11.99 -10.23
N PRO A 666 8.16 11.51 -9.39
CA PRO A 666 8.61 10.12 -9.43
C PRO A 666 7.56 9.16 -8.85
N ARG A 667 6.55 9.66 -8.13
CA ARG A 667 5.46 8.84 -7.59
C ARG A 667 4.34 8.69 -8.60
N ARG A 668 3.67 7.53 -8.53
CA ARG A 668 2.35 7.36 -9.15
C ARG A 668 1.28 8.08 -8.32
N HIS A 669 0.21 8.52 -8.97
CA HIS A 669 -0.79 9.44 -8.39
C HIS A 669 -1.51 8.95 -7.13
N ASN A 670 -1.58 7.64 -6.93
CA ASN A 670 -2.25 6.98 -5.81
C ASN A 670 -1.26 6.41 -4.77
N ASN A 671 0.03 6.70 -4.92
CA ASN A 671 1.01 6.38 -3.89
C ASN A 671 0.92 7.40 -2.74
N ASP A 672 0.30 6.94 -1.66
CA ASP A 672 0.02 7.67 -0.42
C ASP A 672 1.06 7.41 0.69
N ASP A 673 2.23 6.85 0.35
CA ASP A 673 3.26 6.41 1.30
C ASP A 673 2.83 5.33 2.29
N SER A 674 1.73 4.64 2.03
CA SER A 674 1.30 3.56 2.90
C SER A 674 2.33 2.43 2.96
N THR A 675 2.64 2.00 4.19
CA THR A 675 3.75 1.09 4.51
C THR A 675 3.40 -0.40 4.39
N GLY A 676 2.19 -0.72 3.92
CA GLY A 676 1.71 -2.09 3.72
C GLY A 676 2.20 -2.76 2.43
N ASN A 677 1.88 -4.04 2.24
CA ASN A 677 2.15 -4.76 0.98
C ASN A 677 1.14 -4.38 -0.11
N MET A 678 1.00 -3.08 -0.39
CA MET A 678 0.07 -2.58 -1.41
C MET A 678 0.68 -2.66 -2.81
N ARG A 679 -0.18 -2.82 -3.81
CA ARG A 679 0.14 -2.65 -5.23
C ARG A 679 -0.75 -1.53 -5.74
N TYR A 680 -0.13 -0.51 -6.31
CA TYR A 680 -0.82 0.67 -6.82
C TYR A 680 -1.31 0.47 -8.25
N ASP A 681 -2.38 1.17 -8.63
CA ASP A 681 -3.01 1.12 -9.96
C ASP A 681 -2.13 1.76 -11.06
N VAL A 682 -1.28 0.93 -11.67
CA VAL A 682 -0.40 1.30 -12.78
C VAL A 682 -1.18 1.69 -14.05
N PRO A 683 -2.20 0.94 -14.52
CA PRO A 683 -2.98 1.33 -15.70
C PRO A 683 -3.56 2.74 -15.63
N THR A 684 -4.16 3.09 -14.49
CA THR A 684 -4.77 4.40 -14.29
C THR A 684 -3.71 5.52 -14.24
N ASP A 685 -2.54 5.27 -13.66
CA ASP A 685 -1.41 6.22 -13.70
C ASP A 685 -0.86 6.42 -15.12
N VAL A 686 -0.78 5.36 -15.91
CA VAL A 686 -0.36 5.44 -17.32
C VAL A 686 -1.35 6.28 -18.12
N ALA A 687 -2.66 6.08 -17.93
CA ALA A 687 -3.69 6.90 -18.57
C ALA A 687 -3.59 8.38 -18.17
N LEU A 688 -3.37 8.66 -16.88
CA LEU A 688 -3.10 10.00 -16.37
C LEU A 688 -1.89 10.64 -17.07
N GLN A 689 -0.75 9.94 -17.17
CA GLN A 689 0.43 10.47 -17.85
C GLN A 689 0.17 10.75 -19.33
N GLN A 690 -0.57 9.88 -20.02
CA GLN A 690 -0.96 10.10 -21.41
C GLN A 690 -1.79 11.37 -21.55
N ASP A 691 -2.78 11.58 -20.67
CA ASP A 691 -3.65 12.76 -20.69
C ASP A 691 -2.92 14.05 -20.37
N CYS A 692 -2.06 14.03 -19.36
CA CYS A 692 -1.14 15.14 -19.06
C CYS A 692 -0.29 15.51 -20.27
N ARG A 693 0.26 14.53 -20.99
CA ARG A 693 1.05 14.78 -22.21
C ARG A 693 0.19 15.28 -23.37
N ARG A 694 -1.06 14.82 -23.50
CA ARG A 694 -2.03 15.36 -24.48
C ARG A 694 -2.31 16.84 -24.22
N VAL A 695 -2.47 17.24 -22.96
CA VAL A 695 -2.60 18.66 -22.58
C VAL A 695 -1.38 19.45 -23.05
N LEU A 696 -0.16 19.03 -22.68
CA LEU A 696 1.08 19.74 -23.07
C LEU A 696 1.27 19.82 -24.59
N ALA A 697 0.98 18.74 -25.31
CA ALA A 697 1.08 18.70 -26.77
C ALA A 697 0.17 19.73 -27.45
N GLY A 698 -0.99 20.03 -26.85
CA GLY A 698 -1.89 21.09 -27.30
C GLY A 698 -1.29 22.50 -27.24
N PHE A 699 -0.24 22.70 -26.44
CA PHE A 699 0.52 23.95 -26.33
C PHE A 699 1.90 23.91 -27.01
N GLY A 700 2.18 22.85 -27.78
CA GLY A 700 3.44 22.69 -28.53
C GLY A 700 4.58 22.09 -27.72
N GLU A 701 4.36 21.65 -26.47
CA GLU A 701 5.33 20.94 -25.65
C GLU A 701 5.20 19.43 -25.90
N ARG A 702 6.21 18.81 -26.53
CA ARG A 702 6.25 17.36 -26.76
C ARG A 702 7.28 16.70 -25.85
N ILE A 703 6.83 15.70 -25.11
CA ILE A 703 7.71 14.81 -24.33
C ILE A 703 7.90 13.54 -25.15
N GLU A 704 9.10 13.34 -25.68
CA GLU A 704 9.43 12.19 -26.53
C GLU A 704 9.69 10.92 -25.71
N ALA A 705 9.95 11.04 -24.40
CA ALA A 705 10.14 9.90 -23.53
C ALA A 705 8.85 9.06 -23.42
N PRO A 706 8.94 7.72 -23.48
CA PRO A 706 7.78 6.84 -23.35
C PRO A 706 7.10 6.97 -21.98
N VAL A 707 5.84 6.53 -21.89
CA VAL A 707 5.12 6.44 -20.61
C VAL A 707 5.69 5.26 -19.83
N ARG A 708 5.96 5.46 -18.54
CA ARG A 708 6.60 4.49 -17.65
C ARG A 708 5.84 4.32 -16.34
#